data_AF-A0A327X5W7-F1
#
_entry.id   AF-A0A327X5W7-F1
#
_cell.length_a   1.000
_cell.length_b   1.000
_cell.length_c   1.000
_cell.angle_alpha   90.00
_cell.angle_beta   90.00
_cell.angle_gamma   90.00
#
_symmetry.space_group_name_H-M   'P 1'
#
loop_
_entity.id
_entity.type
_entity.pdbx_description
1 polymer ?
#
loop_
_entity_poly.entity_id
_entity_poly.type
_entity_poly.pdbx_seq_one_letter_code
_entity_poly.pdbx_strand_id
1 'polypeptide(L)'
;MFQKKTFFTPSQTDIHAHTLKAVTLSATTKLKLNSLFFSQTLPALHQQIQRVDTPRFRTFYTKYGNLNLLDEASQQVLYGRKPSLQSAESGRAFIKAPLTQPMSNDNRPLQPLLSKAAKPFATKTCKWQQVGEIDDDSVVVVLGLGLGLFLETLIQSSRAKAIVIYEKHVDMLRASMELIDWQTLFQQATDKGIALFIQAGNNAHSLNEDLVELAQAIPFQRVHYYRHYPDIDYDRALLARFGQALDINTWDFPLQACLDIAPDQEGTNGERFRHNQAQSLALLRDLKPHMADFFKQVKFVRWQPYVNQQGQLNLLDSATGWPLKSDNQDAELTNLSIAQLSRTPGTYRTDGAVTESIRKNYRYYQLLTSFDTERAKLSALPSKTMEGRSLPFPGLLLNGVGLGDELCAWLEQVELPNLSVALLLESDEEKLYASFAASPWLSKLSQRLDLGNAFTFLLDNPSFGYKDSMASVFYTLPGAGIAASLYLNFNNSAHGRKAMNSFIQAHQRLLYAATYDDNLYHINHAVANLRAGTRVLSKRVQDRETPIILVGNGPSLDQNMAWLKAHADQAIVVSCGTSIYTLYKAGLVPDFHSEIEIVKVVAEMKQSMPTDVLKQIDLLATISAHPDLIAQFGQAHLIARKGLEVTNLLKLQQALPEGLIETLDGAPTCVNLAACVFAEAGYQNLIFCGVDLAAREDGAHHASNSYYDDVNLKLLHGFAEKSKVAEHMLVEGFDGSQMTSKGEFIFALDALAQIFKRFPAIKAVNLSRGAHIPGTTWRDDNEFQLAVKQIDKGRFKTRFGKGFAPTQPQGELYSAAHLVELVDYLASQMQRLEAQVERLELGVFDYFKAFRQLLVHAEADPAQWLIALFARSSKFFEAQALAYATRYYETHEVTAQEAFEQAFLIAFKHWQQFYRNAIADLQAEPYHFENSSLKANKMLAADAG
;
A
#
# COMPACT_ATOMS: atom_id res chain seq x y z
N MET A 1 -4.39 59.67 8.99
CA MET A 1 -5.67 60.41 9.13
C MET A 1 -6.77 59.64 8.40
N PHE A 2 -7.88 59.37 9.10
CA PHE A 2 -9.24 58.98 8.67
C PHE A 2 -9.40 57.82 7.66
N GLN A 3 -9.76 56.60 8.10
CA GLN A 3 -11.13 56.08 8.30
C GLN A 3 -12.06 56.13 7.07
N LYS A 4 -12.52 54.95 6.64
CA LYS A 4 -13.96 54.68 6.44
C LYS A 4 -14.27 53.22 6.77
N LYS A 5 -15.03 53.03 7.83
CA LYS A 5 -15.78 51.80 8.16
C LYS A 5 -16.86 51.60 7.10
N THR A 6 -16.98 50.40 6.56
CA THR A 6 -18.24 49.88 6.01
C THR A 6 -18.64 48.67 6.86
N PHE A 7 -19.79 48.79 7.50
CA PHE A 7 -20.43 47.73 8.26
C PHE A 7 -20.84 46.61 7.30
N PHE A 8 -20.29 45.42 7.47
CA PHE A 8 -20.94 44.19 7.04
C PHE A 8 -21.53 43.52 8.28
N THR A 9 -22.85 43.33 8.29
CA THR A 9 -23.50 42.35 9.14
C THR A 9 -22.83 40.98 8.91
N PRO A 10 -22.41 40.24 9.95
CA PRO A 10 -21.76 38.96 9.75
C PRO A 10 -22.70 38.01 9.02
N SER A 11 -22.22 37.41 7.93
CA SER A 11 -22.85 36.22 7.36
C SER A 11 -22.74 35.06 8.36
N GLN A 12 -23.67 34.10 8.35
CA GLN A 12 -23.66 32.95 9.25
C GLN A 12 -22.31 32.18 9.26
N THR A 13 -21.53 32.29 8.19
CA THR A 13 -20.20 31.71 8.02
C THR A 13 -19.12 32.32 8.93
N ASP A 14 -19.17 33.63 9.21
CA ASP A 14 -18.20 34.30 10.11
C ASP A 14 -18.47 33.99 11.59
N ILE A 15 -19.74 33.75 11.94
CA ILE A 15 -20.14 33.33 13.28
C ILE A 15 -19.59 31.94 13.59
N HIS A 16 -19.59 31.02 12.60
CA HIS A 16 -19.06 29.67 12.76
C HIS A 16 -17.53 29.66 12.95
N ALA A 17 -16.79 30.46 12.18
CA ALA A 17 -15.33 30.55 12.30
C ALA A 17 -14.87 31.17 13.65
N HIS A 18 -15.56 32.21 14.13
CA HIS A 18 -15.30 32.78 15.45
C HIS A 18 -15.65 31.82 16.59
N THR A 19 -16.75 31.07 16.45
CA THR A 19 -17.19 30.07 17.44
C THR A 19 -16.20 28.90 17.49
N LEU A 20 -15.78 28.36 16.35
CA LEU A 20 -14.76 27.30 16.26
C LEU A 20 -13.42 27.73 16.85
N LYS A 21 -12.98 28.98 16.60
CA LYS A 21 -11.74 29.51 17.16
C LYS A 21 -11.80 29.66 18.68
N ALA A 22 -12.92 30.14 19.22
CA ALA A 22 -13.12 30.25 20.67
C ALA A 22 -13.21 28.87 21.35
N VAL A 23 -13.91 27.92 20.74
CA VAL A 23 -14.05 26.54 21.23
C VAL A 23 -12.70 25.81 21.21
N THR A 24 -11.93 25.94 20.14
CA THR A 24 -10.58 25.34 20.04
C THR A 24 -9.61 25.93 21.08
N LEU A 25 -9.69 27.23 21.35
CA LEU A 25 -8.88 27.90 22.37
C LEU A 25 -9.25 27.42 23.79
N SER A 26 -10.55 27.23 24.04
CA SER A 26 -11.07 26.67 25.29
C SER A 26 -10.59 25.23 25.50
N ALA A 27 -10.69 24.36 24.48
CA ALA A 27 -10.22 22.99 24.56
C ALA A 27 -8.71 22.88 24.81
N THR A 28 -7.92 23.71 24.12
CA THR A 28 -6.45 23.78 24.32
C THR A 28 -6.11 24.23 25.73
N THR A 29 -6.88 25.16 26.29
CA THR A 29 -6.70 25.65 27.66
C THR A 29 -7.02 24.56 28.69
N LYS A 30 -8.16 23.87 28.53
CA LYS A 30 -8.54 22.73 29.38
C LYS A 30 -7.52 21.61 29.33
N LEU A 31 -7.03 21.25 28.14
CA LEU A 31 -6.02 20.21 27.99
C LEU A 31 -4.75 20.52 28.78
N LYS A 32 -4.30 21.79 28.76
CA LYS A 32 -3.13 22.24 29.55
C LYS A 32 -3.40 22.17 31.06
N LEU A 33 -4.56 22.66 31.51
CA LEU A 33 -4.94 22.64 32.93
C LEU A 33 -5.08 21.21 33.45
N ASN A 34 -5.75 20.34 32.70
CA ASN A 34 -5.88 18.93 33.04
C ASN A 34 -4.52 18.23 33.01
N SER A 35 -3.66 18.51 32.03
CA SER A 35 -2.30 17.94 32.01
C SER A 35 -1.52 18.32 33.27
N LEU A 36 -1.62 19.57 33.72
CA LEU A 36 -1.03 20.01 34.99
C LEU A 36 -1.64 19.26 36.18
N PHE A 37 -2.97 19.18 36.27
CA PHE A 37 -3.68 18.44 37.31
C PHE A 37 -3.24 16.97 37.40
N PHE A 38 -3.21 16.24 36.27
CA PHE A 38 -2.79 14.84 36.22
C PHE A 38 -1.31 14.69 36.61
N SER A 39 -0.42 15.59 36.15
CA SER A 39 1.00 15.54 36.54
C SER A 39 1.24 15.71 38.04
N GLN A 40 0.39 16.48 38.73
CA GLN A 40 0.50 16.73 40.17
C GLN A 40 -0.21 15.66 41.01
N THR A 41 -1.38 15.21 40.56
CA THR A 41 -2.28 14.37 41.35
C THR A 41 -2.14 12.88 41.03
N LEU A 42 -1.85 12.53 39.76
CA LEU A 42 -1.78 11.16 39.24
C LEU A 42 -0.58 11.01 38.26
N PRO A 43 0.67 11.17 38.72
CA PRO A 43 1.84 11.29 37.85
C PRO A 43 2.10 10.03 37.00
N ALA A 44 1.80 8.84 37.50
CA ALA A 44 1.92 7.60 36.73
C ALA A 44 0.98 7.56 35.51
N LEU A 45 -0.26 8.03 35.70
CA LEU A 45 -1.26 8.12 34.64
C LEU A 45 -0.90 9.23 33.64
N HIS A 46 -0.38 10.35 34.12
CA HIS A 46 0.14 11.43 33.26
C HIS A 46 1.25 10.93 32.32
N GLN A 47 2.19 10.13 32.84
CA GLN A 47 3.25 9.54 32.03
C GLN A 47 2.70 8.60 30.93
N GLN A 48 1.65 7.82 31.23
CA GLN A 48 1.00 6.99 30.22
C GLN A 48 0.35 7.84 29.11
N ILE A 49 -0.32 8.93 29.47
CA ILE A 49 -0.94 9.86 28.52
C ILE A 49 0.13 10.49 27.60
N GLN A 50 1.30 10.83 28.13
CA GLN A 50 2.39 11.43 27.36
C GLN A 50 3.05 10.50 26.34
N ARG A 51 2.98 9.17 26.52
CA ARG A 51 3.58 8.17 25.62
C ARG A 51 2.74 7.88 24.37
N VAL A 52 1.58 8.51 24.23
CA VAL A 52 0.72 8.35 23.06
C VAL A 52 1.22 9.24 21.92
N ASP A 53 2.16 8.72 21.12
CA ASP A 53 2.75 9.44 19.97
C ASP A 53 1.74 9.55 18.80
N THR A 54 0.99 8.48 18.52
CA THR A 54 -0.04 8.41 17.46
C THR A 54 -1.35 7.87 18.03
N PRO A 55 -2.35 8.72 18.30
CA PRO A 55 -3.64 8.28 18.84
C PRO A 55 -4.45 7.51 17.78
N ARG A 56 -5.12 6.42 18.18
CA ARG A 56 -6.12 5.72 17.36
C ARG A 56 -7.43 6.52 17.32
N PHE A 57 -7.80 7.14 18.44
CA PHE A 57 -9.03 7.92 18.57
C PHE A 57 -8.72 9.40 18.46
N ARG A 58 -9.28 10.02 17.42
CA ARG A 58 -9.09 11.45 17.13
C ARG A 58 -10.32 12.26 17.51
N THR A 59 -10.11 13.40 18.16
CA THR A 59 -11.18 14.35 18.47
C THR A 59 -11.54 15.17 17.23
N PHE A 60 -12.84 15.39 17.03
CA PHE A 60 -13.35 16.32 16.01
C PHE A 60 -14.59 17.05 16.53
N TYR A 61 -14.90 18.21 15.98
CA TYR A 61 -16.13 18.93 16.32
C TYR A 61 -17.24 18.57 15.34
N THR A 62 -18.42 18.24 15.87
CA THR A 62 -19.64 18.17 15.08
C THR A 62 -19.99 19.56 14.57
N LYS A 63 -20.83 19.66 13.54
CA LYS A 63 -21.27 20.94 12.98
C LYS A 63 -21.97 21.87 13.99
N TYR A 64 -22.45 21.31 15.09
CA TYR A 64 -23.09 22.01 16.21
C TYR A 64 -22.08 22.49 17.27
N GLY A 65 -20.78 22.32 17.04
CA GLY A 65 -19.72 22.72 17.96
C GLY A 65 -19.48 21.76 19.13
N ASN A 66 -20.02 20.53 19.09
CA ASN A 66 -19.77 19.53 20.13
C ASN A 66 -18.56 18.66 19.76
N LEU A 67 -17.66 18.39 20.70
CA LEU A 67 -16.55 17.47 20.45
C LEU A 67 -17.02 16.01 20.45
N ASN A 68 -16.51 15.21 19.53
CA ASN A 68 -16.80 13.78 19.34
C ASN A 68 -15.49 13.02 19.04
N LEU A 69 -15.55 11.68 19.05
CA LEU A 69 -14.41 10.77 18.84
C LEU A 69 -14.60 9.99 17.54
N LEU A 70 -13.56 9.97 16.71
CA LEU A 70 -13.42 9.14 15.51
C LEU A 70 -12.36 8.06 15.77
N ASP A 71 -12.71 6.79 15.58
CA ASP A 71 -11.74 5.70 15.51
C ASP A 71 -11.09 5.68 14.12
N GLU A 72 -9.81 6.05 14.04
CA GLU A 72 -9.11 6.11 12.76
C GLU A 72 -8.91 4.72 12.12
N ALA A 73 -8.94 3.65 12.91
CA ALA A 73 -8.79 2.30 12.39
C ALA A 73 -10.05 1.80 11.67
N SER A 74 -11.22 2.03 12.28
CA SER A 74 -12.52 1.54 11.78
C SER A 74 -13.30 2.59 10.97
N GLN A 75 -12.90 3.87 11.06
CA GLN A 75 -13.62 5.05 10.56
C GLN A 75 -15.00 5.24 11.20
N GLN A 76 -15.23 4.65 12.37
CA GLN A 76 -16.48 4.78 13.13
C GLN A 76 -16.40 5.95 14.11
N VAL A 77 -17.55 6.56 14.39
CA VAL A 77 -17.67 7.63 15.39
C VAL A 77 -18.37 7.10 16.64
N LEU A 78 -17.88 7.52 17.81
CA LEU A 78 -18.36 6.97 19.09
C LEU A 78 -19.74 7.51 19.49
N TYR A 79 -20.02 8.79 19.21
CA TYR A 79 -21.27 9.46 19.61
C TYR A 79 -22.05 10.03 18.41
N GLY A 80 -23.32 10.39 18.63
CA GLY A 80 -24.20 11.09 17.67
C GLY A 80 -24.04 12.63 17.63
N ARG A 81 -25.08 13.39 17.25
CA ARG A 81 -25.03 14.88 17.08
C ARG A 81 -24.64 15.64 18.36
N LYS A 82 -25.09 15.13 19.51
CA LYS A 82 -24.98 15.78 20.83
C LYS A 82 -24.35 14.82 21.85
N PRO A 83 -23.03 14.58 21.77
CA PRO A 83 -22.30 13.68 22.67
C PRO A 83 -22.60 13.93 24.15
N SER A 84 -22.66 15.20 24.58
CA SER A 84 -22.97 15.56 25.96
C SER A 84 -24.37 15.14 26.40
N LEU A 85 -25.37 15.30 25.53
CA LEU A 85 -26.75 14.91 25.85
C LEU A 85 -26.87 13.38 25.91
N GLN A 86 -26.35 12.70 24.88
CA GLN A 86 -26.34 11.24 24.78
C GLN A 86 -25.65 10.61 26.00
N SER A 87 -24.48 11.13 26.38
CA SER A 87 -23.73 10.63 27.51
C SER A 87 -24.46 10.89 28.83
N ALA A 88 -25.09 12.06 29.01
CA ALA A 88 -25.86 12.37 30.22
C ALA A 88 -27.12 11.50 30.34
N GLU A 89 -27.87 11.29 29.26
CA GLU A 89 -29.06 10.43 29.23
C GLU A 89 -28.71 8.99 29.56
N SER A 90 -27.60 8.49 29.01
CA SER A 90 -27.08 7.19 29.38
C SER A 90 -26.74 7.08 30.87
N GLY A 91 -26.03 8.06 31.44
CA GLY A 91 -25.74 8.08 32.87
C GLY A 91 -27.02 8.04 33.71
N ARG A 92 -28.06 8.81 33.34
CA ARG A 92 -29.37 8.79 34.01
C ARG A 92 -30.09 7.45 33.87
N ALA A 93 -30.03 6.81 32.70
CA ALA A 93 -30.62 5.51 32.47
C ALA A 93 -29.98 4.44 33.37
N PHE A 94 -28.65 4.46 33.48
CA PHE A 94 -27.92 3.57 34.38
C PHE A 94 -28.33 3.77 35.85
N ILE A 95 -28.39 5.01 36.35
CA ILE A 95 -28.78 5.29 37.73
C ILE A 95 -30.18 4.75 38.05
N LYS A 96 -31.11 4.78 37.08
CA LYS A 96 -32.47 4.24 37.25
C LYS A 96 -32.53 2.72 37.32
N ALA A 97 -31.59 2.02 36.69
CA ALA A 97 -31.61 0.56 36.58
C ALA A 97 -30.19 -0.03 36.54
N PRO A 98 -29.41 0.08 37.64
CA PRO A 98 -28.02 -0.38 37.63
C PRO A 98 -27.93 -1.92 37.71
N LEU A 99 -27.07 -2.51 36.88
CA LEU A 99 -26.73 -3.93 37.01
C LEU A 99 -25.93 -4.14 38.30
N THR A 100 -26.49 -4.89 39.25
CA THR A 100 -25.97 -4.98 40.62
C THR A 100 -25.47 -6.38 40.95
N GLN A 101 -24.29 -6.47 41.56
CA GLN A 101 -23.72 -7.70 42.11
C GLN A 101 -23.44 -7.54 43.61
N PRO A 102 -23.95 -8.43 44.47
CA PRO A 102 -23.62 -8.41 45.89
C PRO A 102 -22.24 -9.00 46.18
N MET A 103 -21.65 -8.59 47.30
CA MET A 103 -20.42 -9.13 47.85
C MET A 103 -20.72 -10.21 48.90
N SER A 104 -19.81 -11.17 49.05
CA SER A 104 -19.82 -12.14 50.13
C SER A 104 -19.21 -11.56 51.41
N ASN A 105 -19.45 -12.22 52.53
CA ASN A 105 -18.83 -11.85 53.83
C ASN A 105 -17.29 -11.91 53.80
N ASP A 106 -16.69 -12.64 52.85
CA ASP A 106 -15.24 -12.73 52.65
C ASP A 106 -14.74 -11.69 51.63
N ASN A 107 -15.51 -10.62 51.38
CA ASN A 107 -15.22 -9.55 50.44
C ASN A 107 -14.98 -10.04 49.00
N ARG A 108 -15.68 -11.10 48.56
CA ARG A 108 -15.61 -11.60 47.18
C ARG A 108 -16.93 -11.37 46.44
N PRO A 109 -16.91 -10.98 45.15
CA PRO A 109 -18.14 -10.86 44.37
C PRO A 109 -18.86 -12.21 44.28
N LEU A 110 -20.16 -12.24 44.59
CA LEU A 110 -20.95 -13.47 44.53
C LEU A 110 -21.28 -13.82 43.07
N GLN A 111 -21.09 -15.09 42.68
CA GLN A 111 -21.52 -15.57 41.37
C GLN A 111 -23.02 -15.89 41.34
N PRO A 112 -23.72 -15.69 40.19
CA PRO A 112 -25.13 -16.00 40.07
C PRO A 112 -25.40 -17.50 40.30
N LEU A 113 -26.36 -17.80 41.18
CA LEU A 113 -26.88 -19.16 41.33
C LEU A 113 -27.75 -19.52 40.10
N LEU A 114 -27.18 -20.27 39.15
CA LEU A 114 -27.96 -20.91 38.09
C LEU A 114 -28.78 -22.05 38.72
N SER A 115 -30.09 -21.84 38.91
CA SER A 115 -30.97 -22.94 39.33
C SER A 115 -30.97 -24.02 38.25
N LYS A 116 -30.58 -25.25 38.59
CA LYS A 116 -30.46 -26.44 37.70
C LYS A 116 -31.76 -26.90 37.01
N ALA A 117 -32.81 -26.09 36.92
CA ALA A 117 -34.13 -26.50 36.43
C ALA A 117 -34.86 -25.43 35.59
N ALA A 118 -34.19 -24.74 34.66
CA ALA A 118 -34.86 -23.87 33.69
C ALA A 118 -34.56 -24.32 32.25
N LYS A 119 -35.63 -24.68 31.52
CA LYS A 119 -35.60 -25.04 30.09
C LYS A 119 -35.21 -23.84 29.21
N PRO A 120 -34.69 -24.04 27.97
CA PRO A 120 -33.92 -23.03 27.23
C PRO A 120 -34.69 -21.84 26.62
N PHE A 121 -36.00 -21.66 26.84
CA PHE A 121 -36.79 -20.66 26.11
C PHE A 121 -37.95 -20.09 26.92
N ALA A 122 -37.69 -19.65 28.15
CA ALA A 122 -38.64 -18.83 28.90
C ALA A 122 -37.91 -17.60 29.45
N THR A 123 -38.33 -16.43 28.98
CA THR A 123 -38.05 -15.11 29.54
C THR A 123 -38.28 -15.14 31.05
N LYS A 124 -37.20 -15.37 31.80
CA LYS A 124 -37.17 -15.22 33.25
C LYS A 124 -36.08 -14.22 33.56
N THR A 125 -36.52 -13.00 33.83
CA THR A 125 -35.73 -11.93 34.43
C THR A 125 -34.83 -12.49 35.53
N CYS A 126 -33.53 -12.25 35.40
CA CYS A 126 -32.56 -12.57 36.42
C CYS A 126 -33.02 -11.90 37.73
N LYS A 127 -33.05 -12.65 38.84
CA LYS A 127 -33.42 -12.12 40.17
C LYS A 127 -32.51 -10.99 40.69
N TRP A 128 -31.49 -10.58 39.92
CA TRP A 128 -30.61 -9.43 40.17
C TRP A 128 -30.91 -8.20 39.30
N GLN A 129 -31.99 -8.21 38.50
CA GLN A 129 -32.74 -6.97 38.20
C GLN A 129 -33.56 -6.56 39.43
N GLN A 130 -32.93 -6.46 40.60
CA GLN A 130 -33.44 -5.56 41.62
C GLN A 130 -32.87 -4.20 41.26
N VAL A 131 -33.76 -3.24 41.00
CA VAL A 131 -33.42 -1.82 41.04
C VAL A 131 -32.82 -1.57 42.42
N GLY A 132 -31.49 -1.66 42.52
CA GLY A 132 -30.75 -1.31 43.72
C GLY A 132 -30.42 0.17 43.65
N GLU A 133 -30.69 0.90 44.72
CA GLU A 133 -30.19 2.27 44.82
C GLU A 133 -28.66 2.24 44.90
N ILE A 134 -28.01 3.14 44.14
CA ILE A 134 -26.58 3.39 44.25
C ILE A 134 -26.35 4.21 45.52
N ASP A 135 -26.18 3.51 46.64
CA ASP A 135 -26.08 4.08 47.98
C ASP A 135 -24.66 4.03 48.55
N ASP A 136 -24.54 4.48 49.80
CA ASP A 136 -23.29 4.60 50.55
C ASP A 136 -22.71 3.27 51.00
N ASP A 137 -23.23 2.11 50.56
CA ASP A 137 -22.61 0.79 50.72
C ASP A 137 -22.23 0.13 49.37
N SER A 138 -22.18 0.94 48.32
CA SER A 138 -21.94 0.47 46.96
C SER A 138 -20.70 1.06 46.29
N VAL A 139 -20.19 0.37 45.27
CA VAL A 139 -19.16 0.84 44.33
C VAL A 139 -19.71 0.77 42.91
N VAL A 140 -19.36 1.74 42.07
CA VAL A 140 -19.69 1.73 40.63
C VAL A 140 -18.45 1.37 39.82
N VAL A 141 -18.55 0.34 38.98
CA VAL A 141 -17.55 -0.02 37.97
C VAL A 141 -18.03 0.51 36.62
N VAL A 142 -17.23 1.39 36.02
CA VAL A 142 -17.45 1.97 34.71
C VAL A 142 -16.55 1.26 33.70
N LEU A 143 -17.14 0.65 32.67
CA LEU A 143 -16.46 -0.02 31.57
C LEU A 143 -16.54 0.87 30.33
N GLY A 144 -15.43 1.52 30.01
CA GLY A 144 -15.32 2.55 28.98
C GLY A 144 -15.53 3.95 29.54
N LEU A 145 -14.60 4.86 29.25
CA LEU A 145 -14.70 6.29 29.56
C LEU A 145 -15.21 7.07 28.36
N GLY A 146 -14.69 6.80 27.16
CA GLY A 146 -14.95 7.64 25.98
C GLY A 146 -14.56 9.10 26.25
N LEU A 147 -15.47 10.05 26.01
CA LEU A 147 -15.31 11.46 26.37
C LEU A 147 -15.62 11.78 27.84
N GLY A 148 -16.12 10.80 28.62
CA GLY A 148 -16.38 10.91 30.06
C GLY A 148 -17.54 11.83 30.47
N LEU A 149 -18.35 12.30 29.52
CA LEU A 149 -19.37 13.35 29.73
C LEU A 149 -20.52 12.91 30.66
N PHE A 150 -20.64 11.61 30.97
CA PHE A 150 -21.60 11.07 31.93
C PHE A 150 -21.14 11.22 33.39
N LEU A 151 -19.84 11.42 33.64
CA LEU A 151 -19.26 11.33 34.98
C LEU A 151 -19.84 12.37 35.94
N GLU A 152 -20.08 13.59 35.47
CA GLU A 152 -20.70 14.64 36.29
C GLU A 152 -22.11 14.23 36.72
N THR A 153 -22.91 13.71 35.79
CA THR A 153 -24.27 13.22 36.09
C THR A 153 -24.23 12.05 37.09
N LEU A 154 -23.25 11.15 36.92
CA LEU A 154 -23.04 10.00 37.79
C LEU A 154 -22.64 10.43 39.20
N ILE A 155 -21.65 11.31 39.35
CA ILE A 155 -21.17 11.82 40.65
C ILE A 155 -22.27 12.60 41.38
N GLN A 156 -23.03 13.45 40.67
CA GLN A 156 -24.07 14.27 41.28
C GLN A 156 -25.24 13.43 41.83
N SER A 157 -25.55 12.32 41.16
CA SER A 157 -26.74 11.51 41.42
C SER A 157 -26.45 10.19 42.15
N SER A 158 -25.17 9.87 42.38
CA SER A 158 -24.72 8.67 43.08
C SER A 158 -24.40 8.98 44.54
N ARG A 159 -24.55 7.97 45.41
CA ARG A 159 -24.01 7.97 46.78
C ARG A 159 -22.94 6.89 47.00
N ALA A 160 -22.41 6.29 45.93
CA ALA A 160 -21.41 5.23 46.00
C ALA A 160 -20.14 5.66 46.75
N LYS A 161 -19.51 4.73 47.47
CA LYS A 161 -18.20 4.96 48.12
C LYS A 161 -17.09 5.19 47.12
N ALA A 162 -17.15 4.52 45.98
CA ALA A 162 -16.16 4.65 44.93
C ALA A 162 -16.74 4.48 43.53
N ILE A 163 -16.09 5.12 42.55
CA ILE A 163 -16.30 4.92 41.11
C ILE A 163 -14.97 4.48 40.52
N VAL A 164 -14.93 3.30 39.90
CA VAL A 164 -13.73 2.73 39.26
C VAL A 164 -13.95 2.68 37.75
N ILE A 165 -13.13 3.41 37.01
CA ILE A 165 -13.24 3.56 35.56
C ILE A 165 -12.16 2.74 34.87
N TYR A 166 -12.58 1.81 34.01
CA TYR A 166 -11.70 1.09 33.09
C TYR A 166 -11.81 1.72 31.71
N GLU A 167 -10.68 2.18 31.17
CA GLU A 167 -10.59 2.70 29.81
C GLU A 167 -9.42 2.01 29.10
N LYS A 168 -9.74 1.11 28.18
CA LYS A 168 -8.80 0.36 27.36
C LYS A 168 -7.87 1.25 26.52
N HIS A 169 -8.34 2.42 26.13
CA HIS A 169 -7.69 3.31 25.18
C HIS A 169 -7.24 4.61 25.87
N VAL A 170 -5.94 4.70 26.19
CA VAL A 170 -5.34 5.86 26.88
C VAL A 170 -5.57 7.18 26.11
N ASP A 171 -5.65 7.11 24.79
CA ASP A 171 -5.97 8.23 23.91
C ASP A 171 -7.42 8.73 24.05
N MET A 172 -8.40 7.89 24.43
CA MET A 172 -9.73 8.37 24.81
C MET A 172 -9.71 9.15 26.12
N LEU A 173 -8.93 8.70 27.12
CA LEU A 173 -8.72 9.49 28.34
C LEU A 173 -8.09 10.84 28.01
N ARG A 174 -7.06 10.87 27.15
CA ARG A 174 -6.48 12.12 26.66
C ARG A 174 -7.51 13.01 25.98
N ALA A 175 -8.38 12.46 25.14
CA ALA A 175 -9.45 13.20 24.48
C ALA A 175 -10.44 13.82 25.48
N SER A 176 -10.79 13.12 26.55
CA SER A 176 -11.67 13.65 27.60
C SER A 176 -11.11 14.93 28.27
N MET A 177 -9.77 15.09 28.30
CA MET A 177 -9.09 16.27 28.88
C MET A 177 -9.30 17.55 28.05
N GLU A 178 -9.85 17.46 26.85
CA GLU A 178 -10.23 18.63 26.06
C GLU A 178 -11.60 19.20 26.49
N LEU A 179 -12.41 18.40 27.19
CA LEU A 179 -13.79 18.73 27.54
C LEU A 179 -14.03 18.87 29.03
N ILE A 180 -13.62 17.87 29.79
CA ILE A 180 -13.90 17.76 31.23
C ILE A 180 -12.89 18.64 31.97
N ASP A 181 -13.36 19.42 32.93
CA ASP A 181 -12.47 19.99 33.94
C ASP A 181 -12.25 18.92 35.02
N TRP A 182 -11.17 18.14 34.87
CA TRP A 182 -10.90 17.00 35.72
C TRP A 182 -10.61 17.42 37.16
N GLN A 183 -9.99 18.58 37.37
CA GLN A 183 -9.74 19.10 38.72
C GLN A 183 -11.07 19.38 39.44
N THR A 184 -11.99 20.08 38.78
CA THR A 184 -13.32 20.35 39.33
C THR A 184 -14.11 19.05 39.56
N LEU A 185 -14.04 18.10 38.62
CA LEU A 185 -14.74 16.82 38.75
C LEU A 185 -14.23 15.98 39.95
N PHE A 186 -12.92 15.91 40.16
CA PHE A 186 -12.33 15.24 41.33
C PHE A 186 -12.70 15.94 42.63
N GLN A 187 -12.74 17.28 42.64
CA GLN A 187 -13.20 18.04 43.81
C GLN A 187 -14.66 17.72 44.13
N GLN A 188 -15.55 17.72 43.12
CA GLN A 188 -16.97 17.37 43.30
C GLN A 188 -17.16 15.94 43.84
N ALA A 189 -16.37 14.98 43.35
CA ALA A 189 -16.38 13.61 43.87
C ALA A 189 -15.94 13.57 45.34
N THR A 190 -14.86 14.29 45.67
CA THR A 190 -14.33 14.41 47.04
C THR A 190 -15.35 15.03 47.99
N ASP A 191 -16.01 16.12 47.59
CA ASP A 191 -17.04 16.81 48.37
C ASP A 191 -18.26 15.91 48.65
N LYS A 192 -18.53 14.95 47.75
CA LYS A 192 -19.57 13.93 47.89
C LYS A 192 -19.11 12.67 48.64
N GLY A 193 -17.84 12.60 49.05
CA GLY A 193 -17.26 11.41 49.69
C GLY A 193 -17.08 10.21 48.76
N ILE A 194 -16.99 10.45 47.44
CA ILE A 194 -16.83 9.42 46.42
C ILE A 194 -15.36 9.34 45.99
N ALA A 195 -14.72 8.18 46.20
CA ALA A 195 -13.37 7.93 45.70
C ALA A 195 -13.39 7.63 44.19
N LEU A 196 -12.61 8.36 43.38
CA LEU A 196 -12.55 8.18 41.93
C LEU A 196 -11.24 7.49 41.53
N PHE A 197 -11.35 6.33 40.86
CA PHE A 197 -10.22 5.55 40.37
C PHE A 197 -10.26 5.45 38.84
N ILE A 198 -9.13 5.64 38.17
CA ILE A 198 -9.01 5.58 36.70
C ILE A 198 -7.93 4.56 36.32
N GLN A 199 -8.33 3.50 35.65
CA GLN A 199 -7.50 2.43 35.11
C GLN A 199 -7.41 2.58 33.58
N ALA A 200 -6.51 3.46 33.11
CA ALA A 200 -6.30 3.68 31.68
C ALA A 200 -5.34 2.63 31.08
N GLY A 201 -5.59 2.27 29.82
CA GLY A 201 -4.89 1.16 29.17
C GLY A 201 -5.33 -0.23 29.67
N ASN A 202 -6.42 -0.32 30.43
CA ASN A 202 -6.90 -1.56 31.04
C ASN A 202 -8.26 -1.96 30.45
N ASN A 203 -8.35 -3.19 29.93
CA ASN A 203 -9.57 -3.75 29.33
C ASN A 203 -10.46 -4.51 30.33
N ALA A 204 -10.25 -4.30 31.63
CA ALA A 204 -10.96 -4.93 32.75
C ALA A 204 -10.70 -6.44 32.94
N HIS A 205 -9.59 -6.98 32.43
CA HIS A 205 -9.22 -8.38 32.67
C HIS A 205 -8.99 -8.70 34.16
N SER A 206 -8.46 -7.73 34.92
CA SER A 206 -8.06 -7.85 36.34
C SER A 206 -9.19 -7.51 37.31
N LEU A 207 -10.36 -7.13 36.79
CA LEU A 207 -11.46 -6.53 37.57
C LEU A 207 -11.88 -7.33 38.82
N ASN A 208 -11.69 -8.65 38.86
CA ASN A 208 -11.98 -9.45 40.06
C ASN A 208 -10.98 -9.20 41.18
N GLU A 209 -9.70 -9.21 40.84
CA GLU A 209 -8.60 -8.97 41.78
C GLU A 209 -8.68 -7.53 42.28
N ASP A 210 -8.93 -6.59 41.37
CA ASP A 210 -9.08 -5.16 41.68
C ASP A 210 -10.25 -4.90 42.65
N LEU A 211 -11.38 -5.58 42.48
CA LEU A 211 -12.53 -5.45 43.41
C LEU A 211 -12.25 -6.05 44.80
N VAL A 212 -11.50 -7.15 44.86
CA VAL A 212 -11.11 -7.77 46.14
C VAL A 212 -10.12 -6.87 46.88
N GLU A 213 -9.14 -6.31 46.18
CA GLU A 213 -8.20 -5.34 46.73
C GLU A 213 -8.93 -4.07 47.20
N LEU A 214 -9.84 -3.54 46.38
CA LEU A 214 -10.63 -2.37 46.74
C LEU A 214 -11.51 -2.63 47.97
N ALA A 215 -12.12 -3.81 48.09
CA ALA A 215 -12.95 -4.16 49.25
C ALA A 215 -12.15 -4.28 50.56
N GLN A 216 -10.85 -4.55 50.49
CA GLN A 216 -9.96 -4.52 51.65
C GLN A 216 -9.65 -3.09 52.10
N ALA A 217 -9.53 -2.15 51.15
CA ALA A 217 -9.25 -0.74 51.44
C ALA A 217 -10.52 0.07 51.81
N ILE A 218 -11.62 -0.19 51.11
CA ILE A 218 -12.91 0.50 51.23
C ILE A 218 -14.00 -0.59 51.30
N PRO A 219 -14.51 -0.96 52.49
CA PRO A 219 -15.53 -1.99 52.60
C PRO A 219 -16.85 -1.59 51.90
N PHE A 220 -17.39 -2.46 51.05
CA PHE A 220 -18.70 -2.27 50.38
C PHE A 220 -19.42 -3.61 50.23
N GLN A 221 -20.75 -3.57 50.06
CA GLN A 221 -21.60 -4.76 49.97
C GLN A 221 -22.16 -4.99 48.56
N ARG A 222 -22.11 -3.98 47.68
CA ARG A 222 -22.64 -4.05 46.31
C ARG A 222 -21.71 -3.41 45.29
N VAL A 223 -21.68 -3.99 44.09
CA VAL A 223 -21.00 -3.46 42.91
C VAL A 223 -22.03 -3.22 41.82
N HIS A 224 -22.05 -2.01 41.25
CA HIS A 224 -22.91 -1.64 40.13
C HIS A 224 -22.07 -1.48 38.85
N TYR A 225 -22.49 -2.10 37.75
CA TYR A 225 -21.74 -2.07 36.49
C TYR A 225 -22.38 -1.13 35.47
N TYR A 226 -21.63 -0.13 35.03
CA TYR A 226 -21.97 0.79 33.95
C TYR A 226 -21.09 0.54 32.74
N ARG A 227 -21.66 0.03 31.65
CA ARG A 227 -20.97 -0.17 30.37
C ARG A 227 -21.22 1.05 29.48
N HIS A 228 -20.26 1.94 29.28
CA HIS A 228 -20.46 3.20 28.56
C HIS A 228 -20.55 3.05 27.04
N TYR A 229 -19.78 2.12 26.47
CA TYR A 229 -19.85 1.76 25.06
C TYR A 229 -19.59 0.25 24.89
N PRO A 230 -20.08 -0.37 23.81
CA PRO A 230 -19.81 -1.76 23.51
C PRO A 230 -18.34 -2.02 23.18
N ASP A 231 -17.73 -3.01 23.85
CA ASP A 231 -16.39 -3.54 23.56
C ASP A 231 -16.32 -5.01 23.99
N ILE A 232 -15.71 -5.85 23.15
CA ILE A 232 -15.67 -7.30 23.33
C ILE A 232 -14.97 -7.74 24.62
N ASP A 233 -13.98 -7.00 25.12
CA ASP A 233 -13.26 -7.36 26.34
C ASP A 233 -14.09 -7.01 27.58
N TYR A 234 -14.78 -5.87 27.58
CA TYR A 234 -15.74 -5.52 28.62
C TYR A 234 -16.89 -6.53 28.67
N ASP A 235 -17.38 -6.92 27.50
CA ASP A 235 -18.44 -7.91 27.35
C ASP A 235 -18.02 -9.27 27.90
N ARG A 236 -16.79 -9.70 27.59
CA ARG A 236 -16.20 -10.91 28.15
C ARG A 236 -16.06 -10.82 29.67
N ALA A 237 -15.63 -9.67 30.20
CA ALA A 237 -15.50 -9.45 31.64
C ALA A 237 -16.86 -9.54 32.36
N LEU A 238 -17.93 -9.05 31.74
CA LEU A 238 -19.30 -9.13 32.25
C LEU A 238 -19.87 -10.55 32.13
N LEU A 239 -19.70 -11.22 30.98
CA LEU A 239 -20.15 -12.59 30.77
C LEU A 239 -19.42 -13.59 31.68
N ALA A 240 -18.12 -13.39 31.95
CA ALA A 240 -17.38 -14.21 32.91
C ALA A 240 -17.96 -14.11 34.33
N ARG A 241 -18.63 -13.01 34.66
CA ARG A 241 -19.26 -12.77 35.98
C ARG A 241 -20.68 -13.27 36.05
N PHE A 242 -21.49 -12.94 35.04
CA PHE A 242 -22.93 -13.18 35.06
C PHE A 242 -23.36 -14.42 34.27
N GLY A 243 -22.48 -15.02 33.48
CA GLY A 243 -22.75 -16.22 32.68
C GLY A 243 -23.96 -16.07 31.76
N GLN A 244 -24.71 -17.16 31.58
CA GLN A 244 -25.95 -17.18 30.79
C GLN A 244 -27.12 -16.39 31.42
N ALA A 245 -26.95 -15.86 32.64
CA ALA A 245 -27.98 -15.07 33.30
C ALA A 245 -28.01 -13.60 32.83
N LEU A 246 -26.98 -13.17 32.07
CA LEU A 246 -26.93 -11.88 31.41
C LEU A 246 -27.07 -12.10 29.91
N ASP A 247 -28.20 -11.70 29.36
CA ASP A 247 -28.33 -11.55 27.92
C ASP A 247 -27.72 -10.21 27.51
N ILE A 248 -26.47 -10.25 27.07
CA ILE A 248 -25.69 -9.05 26.73
C ILE A 248 -26.25 -8.28 25.53
N ASN A 249 -27.09 -8.94 24.73
CA ASN A 249 -27.77 -8.36 23.57
C ASN A 249 -29.10 -7.68 23.96
N THR A 250 -29.67 -7.97 25.14
CA THR A 250 -30.85 -7.26 25.66
C THR A 250 -30.53 -6.40 26.88
N TRP A 251 -29.36 -6.57 27.49
CA TRP A 251 -28.70 -5.56 28.32
C TRP A 251 -28.10 -4.46 27.43
N ASP A 252 -28.95 -3.99 26.52
CA ASP A 252 -28.67 -2.89 25.65
C ASP A 252 -28.63 -1.64 26.51
N PHE A 253 -27.47 -1.00 26.47
CA PHE A 253 -27.39 0.43 26.61
C PHE A 253 -28.42 1.07 25.65
N PRO A 254 -28.96 2.25 25.95
CA PRO A 254 -29.74 3.04 24.99
C PRO A 254 -28.86 3.56 23.83
N LEU A 255 -27.96 2.75 23.27
CA LEU A 255 -27.47 2.96 21.92
C LEU A 255 -28.58 2.59 20.92
N GLN A 256 -29.45 1.60 21.16
CA GLN A 256 -30.68 1.46 20.35
C GLN A 256 -31.66 2.64 20.50
N ALA A 257 -31.62 3.38 21.62
CA ALA A 257 -32.43 4.60 21.78
C ALA A 257 -31.72 5.86 21.23
N CYS A 258 -30.46 5.75 20.79
CA CYS A 258 -29.65 6.82 20.21
C CYS A 258 -29.22 6.56 18.75
N LEU A 259 -29.27 5.31 18.33
CA LEU A 259 -29.43 4.92 16.96
C LEU A 259 -30.89 5.19 16.69
N ASP A 260 -31.14 6.24 15.93
CA ASP A 260 -32.48 6.57 15.50
C ASP A 260 -32.90 5.45 14.53
N ILE A 261 -33.21 4.23 14.98
CA ILE A 261 -33.61 3.12 14.11
C ILE A 261 -35.09 3.29 13.81
N ALA A 262 -35.44 3.39 12.53
CA ALA A 262 -36.85 3.39 12.15
C ALA A 262 -37.41 1.98 12.38
N PRO A 263 -38.60 1.80 12.98
CA PRO A 263 -39.37 0.60 12.69
C PRO A 263 -39.54 0.53 11.17
N ASP A 264 -39.18 -0.61 10.56
CA ASP A 264 -39.30 -0.81 9.12
C ASP A 264 -40.72 -0.44 8.70
N GLN A 265 -40.86 0.67 7.96
CA GLN A 265 -42.15 0.99 7.34
C GLN A 265 -42.29 0.01 6.19
N GLU A 266 -42.84 -1.18 6.51
CA GLU A 266 -43.06 -2.27 5.58
C GLU A 266 -43.55 -1.74 4.23
N GLY A 267 -42.70 -1.87 3.21
CA GLY A 267 -43.00 -1.51 1.82
C GLY A 267 -41.92 -0.68 1.14
N THR A 268 -41.81 0.61 1.45
CA THR A 268 -41.20 1.61 0.54
C THR A 268 -39.67 1.63 0.55
N ASN A 269 -39.02 1.65 1.71
CA ASN A 269 -37.55 1.71 1.81
C ASN A 269 -36.90 0.38 1.37
N GLY A 270 -37.47 -0.74 1.81
CA GLY A 270 -37.02 -2.08 1.41
C GLY A 270 -37.12 -2.31 -0.10
N GLU A 271 -38.18 -1.81 -0.76
CA GLU A 271 -38.30 -1.85 -2.22
C GLU A 271 -37.24 -0.99 -2.91
N ARG A 272 -37.01 0.24 -2.44
CA ARG A 272 -35.97 1.13 -2.98
C ARG A 272 -34.58 0.49 -2.90
N PHE A 273 -34.21 -0.07 -1.76
CA PHE A 273 -32.89 -0.71 -1.58
C PHE A 273 -32.73 -1.96 -2.45
N ARG A 274 -33.76 -2.82 -2.52
CA ARG A 274 -33.76 -3.97 -3.43
C ARG A 274 -33.66 -3.54 -4.89
N HIS A 275 -34.34 -2.46 -5.27
CA HIS A 275 -34.29 -1.92 -6.62
C HIS A 275 -32.89 -1.42 -6.99
N ASN A 276 -32.28 -0.57 -6.14
CA ASN A 276 -30.92 -0.05 -6.35
C ASN A 276 -29.89 -1.19 -6.43
N GLN A 277 -30.00 -2.17 -5.53
CA GLN A 277 -29.09 -3.31 -5.51
C GLN A 277 -29.25 -4.17 -6.77
N ALA A 278 -30.48 -4.44 -7.20
CA ALA A 278 -30.74 -5.19 -8.42
C ALA A 278 -30.20 -4.47 -9.67
N GLN A 279 -30.35 -3.15 -9.77
CA GLN A 279 -29.78 -2.35 -10.85
C GLN A 279 -28.24 -2.40 -10.86
N SER A 280 -27.61 -2.20 -9.70
CA SER A 280 -26.15 -2.25 -9.57
C SER A 280 -25.60 -3.63 -9.93
N LEU A 281 -26.27 -4.71 -9.50
CA LEU A 281 -25.87 -6.09 -9.82
C LEU A 281 -26.11 -6.46 -11.28
N ALA A 282 -27.17 -5.93 -11.92
CA ALA A 282 -27.40 -6.11 -13.35
C ALA A 282 -26.30 -5.42 -14.16
N LEU A 283 -25.99 -4.16 -13.83
CA LEU A 283 -24.90 -3.42 -14.43
C LEU A 283 -23.56 -4.14 -14.22
N LEU A 284 -23.26 -4.61 -13.01
CA LEU A 284 -22.05 -5.41 -12.75
C LEU A 284 -22.01 -6.70 -13.57
N ARG A 285 -23.15 -7.33 -13.84
CA ARG A 285 -23.19 -8.55 -14.65
C ARG A 285 -22.77 -8.26 -16.08
N ASP A 286 -23.21 -7.15 -16.65
CA ASP A 286 -22.85 -6.74 -18.00
C ASP A 286 -21.37 -6.32 -18.08
N LEU A 287 -20.84 -5.70 -17.03
CA LEU A 287 -19.47 -5.16 -17.00
C LEU A 287 -18.38 -6.16 -16.58
N LYS A 288 -18.68 -6.94 -15.53
CA LYS A 288 -17.77 -7.86 -14.83
C LYS A 288 -18.56 -9.07 -14.29
N PRO A 289 -18.94 -10.03 -15.16
CA PRO A 289 -19.80 -11.16 -14.79
C PRO A 289 -19.35 -11.92 -13.54
N HIS A 290 -18.05 -12.15 -13.41
CA HIS A 290 -17.45 -12.85 -12.26
C HIS A 290 -17.65 -12.10 -10.94
N MET A 291 -17.62 -10.77 -10.93
CA MET A 291 -17.90 -9.96 -9.73
C MET A 291 -19.37 -10.04 -9.35
N ALA A 292 -20.26 -9.96 -10.34
CA ALA A 292 -21.70 -10.10 -10.10
C ALA A 292 -22.04 -11.48 -9.50
N ASP A 293 -21.37 -12.54 -9.94
CA ASP A 293 -21.54 -13.89 -9.38
C ASP A 293 -20.95 -14.03 -7.97
N PHE A 294 -19.85 -13.35 -7.68
CA PHE A 294 -19.30 -13.28 -6.32
C PHE A 294 -20.26 -12.57 -5.36
N PHE A 295 -20.78 -11.39 -5.72
CA PHE A 295 -21.69 -10.64 -4.85
C PHE A 295 -23.04 -11.32 -4.60
N LYS A 296 -23.44 -12.31 -5.42
CA LYS A 296 -24.59 -13.17 -5.09
C LYS A 296 -24.36 -14.05 -3.87
N GLN A 297 -23.10 -14.30 -3.52
CA GLN A 297 -22.69 -15.22 -2.45
C GLN A 297 -22.30 -14.48 -1.16
N VAL A 298 -22.06 -13.18 -1.23
CA VAL A 298 -21.70 -12.35 -0.07
C VAL A 298 -22.84 -12.38 0.95
N LYS A 299 -22.47 -12.61 2.22
CA LYS A 299 -23.38 -12.59 3.36
C LYS A 299 -22.85 -11.63 4.40
N PHE A 300 -23.76 -10.91 5.03
CA PHE A 300 -23.46 -10.04 6.16
C PHE A 300 -23.12 -10.88 7.41
N VAL A 301 -21.83 -10.94 7.76
CA VAL A 301 -21.33 -11.62 8.97
C VAL A 301 -20.86 -10.57 9.98
N ARG A 302 -20.09 -9.58 9.53
CA ARG A 302 -19.61 -8.48 10.36
C ARG A 302 -20.58 -7.32 10.38
N TRP A 303 -21.08 -6.89 9.24
CA TRP A 303 -21.88 -5.67 9.13
C TRP A 303 -23.36 -5.98 9.06
N GLN A 304 -24.13 -5.59 10.07
CA GLN A 304 -25.57 -5.75 10.09
C GLN A 304 -26.25 -4.51 9.47
N PRO A 305 -26.93 -4.64 8.31
CA PRO A 305 -27.65 -3.52 7.73
C PRO A 305 -28.87 -3.15 8.55
N TYR A 306 -29.10 -1.85 8.73
CA TYR A 306 -30.31 -1.31 9.36
C TYR A 306 -30.72 0.01 8.70
N VAL A 307 -31.95 0.44 8.94
CA VAL A 307 -32.49 1.70 8.40
C VAL A 307 -32.70 2.68 9.55
N ASN A 308 -32.14 3.88 9.42
CA ASN A 308 -32.33 4.93 10.42
C ASN A 308 -33.73 5.60 10.28
N GLN A 309 -34.12 6.47 11.21
CA GLN A 309 -35.41 7.18 11.24
C GLN A 309 -35.61 8.11 10.03
N GLN A 310 -34.53 8.45 9.34
CA GLN A 310 -34.55 9.23 8.10
C GLN A 310 -34.79 8.34 6.87
N GLY A 311 -34.96 7.02 7.06
CA GLY A 311 -35.14 6.06 5.98
C GLY A 311 -33.87 5.77 5.19
N GLN A 312 -32.67 6.03 5.75
CA GLN A 312 -31.39 5.78 5.10
C GLN A 312 -30.79 4.46 5.57
N LEU A 313 -30.17 3.72 4.64
CA LEU A 313 -29.45 2.48 4.97
C LEU A 313 -28.15 2.83 5.70
N ASN A 314 -27.84 2.10 6.76
CA ASN A 314 -26.57 2.17 7.47
C ASN A 314 -26.12 0.75 7.89
N LEU A 315 -24.90 0.61 8.38
CA LEU A 315 -24.33 -0.68 8.80
C LEU A 315 -23.90 -0.62 10.26
N LEU A 316 -24.22 -1.63 11.04
CA LEU A 316 -23.77 -1.82 12.41
C LEU A 316 -22.67 -2.88 12.44
N ASP A 317 -21.51 -2.58 13.01
CA ASP A 317 -20.46 -3.60 13.19
C ASP A 317 -20.87 -4.55 14.31
N SER A 318 -21.02 -5.85 14.02
CA SER A 318 -21.42 -6.86 14.99
C SER A 318 -20.36 -7.11 16.06
N ALA A 319 -19.09 -6.77 15.80
CA ALA A 319 -18.00 -6.93 16.76
C ALA A 319 -17.91 -5.76 17.74
N THR A 320 -18.19 -4.53 17.28
CA THR A 320 -18.07 -3.32 18.11
C THR A 320 -19.42 -2.74 18.53
N GLY A 321 -20.53 -3.13 17.90
CA GLY A 321 -21.85 -2.50 18.09
C GLY A 321 -21.91 -1.05 17.62
N TRP A 322 -20.92 -0.56 16.86
CA TRP A 322 -20.88 0.82 16.38
C TRP A 322 -21.41 0.94 14.95
N PRO A 323 -22.14 2.01 14.63
CA PRO A 323 -22.60 2.22 13.26
C PRO A 323 -21.42 2.68 12.38
N LEU A 324 -21.45 2.35 11.10
CA LEU A 324 -20.46 2.76 10.11
C LEU A 324 -20.45 4.27 9.92
N LYS A 325 -21.64 4.86 9.79
CA LYS A 325 -21.86 6.31 9.82
C LYS A 325 -22.64 6.68 11.07
N SER A 326 -22.44 7.86 11.65
CA SER A 326 -23.44 8.35 12.61
C SER A 326 -24.80 8.46 11.91
N ASP A 327 -25.89 8.06 12.56
CA ASP A 327 -27.28 8.22 12.07
C ASP A 327 -27.68 9.67 11.77
N ASN A 328 -26.78 10.59 12.11
CA ASN A 328 -26.92 12.00 11.98
C ASN A 328 -25.73 12.63 11.23
N GLN A 329 -25.14 11.93 10.24
CA GLN A 329 -24.36 12.64 9.22
C GLN A 329 -25.31 13.62 8.54
N ASP A 330 -25.29 14.85 9.05
CA ASP A 330 -26.03 15.93 8.49
C ASP A 330 -25.64 16.09 7.02
N ALA A 331 -26.63 16.25 6.14
CA ALA A 331 -26.38 16.59 4.74
C ALA A 331 -25.34 17.72 4.61
N GLU A 332 -25.24 18.63 5.58
CA GLU A 332 -24.20 19.66 5.67
C GLU A 332 -22.77 19.14 5.88
N LEU A 333 -22.52 18.10 6.69
CA LEU A 333 -21.17 17.52 6.86
C LEU A 333 -20.73 16.77 5.60
N THR A 334 -21.65 16.02 5.01
CA THR A 334 -21.47 15.43 3.67
C THR A 334 -21.20 16.53 2.65
N ASN A 335 -21.99 17.60 2.63
CA ASN A 335 -21.79 18.75 1.73
C ASN A 335 -20.49 19.50 1.99
N LEU A 336 -20.03 19.63 3.24
CA LEU A 336 -18.74 20.25 3.58
C LEU A 336 -17.57 19.38 3.11
N SER A 337 -17.67 18.05 3.29
CA SER A 337 -16.67 17.10 2.79
C SER A 337 -16.63 17.11 1.26
N ILE A 338 -17.79 17.16 0.60
CA ILE A 338 -17.91 17.27 -0.85
C ILE A 338 -17.36 18.60 -1.32
N ALA A 339 -17.70 19.72 -0.68
CA ALA A 339 -17.19 21.04 -1.03
C ALA A 339 -15.67 21.11 -0.86
N GLN A 340 -15.11 20.48 0.18
CA GLN A 340 -13.66 20.38 0.36
C GLN A 340 -13.01 19.53 -0.74
N LEU A 341 -13.59 18.37 -1.07
CA LEU A 341 -13.13 17.51 -2.15
C LEU A 341 -13.24 18.20 -3.52
N SER A 342 -14.26 19.03 -3.74
CA SER A 342 -14.45 19.78 -4.99
C SER A 342 -13.55 21.01 -5.08
N ARG A 343 -13.16 21.62 -3.95
CA ARG A 343 -12.24 22.78 -3.92
C ARG A 343 -10.79 22.37 -4.13
N THR A 344 -10.35 21.32 -3.44
CA THR A 344 -8.96 20.83 -3.44
C THR A 344 -8.95 19.30 -3.42
N PRO A 345 -9.33 18.65 -4.53
CA PRO A 345 -9.24 17.20 -4.61
C PRO A 345 -7.78 16.75 -4.48
N GLY A 346 -7.56 15.60 -3.83
CA GLY A 346 -6.26 14.95 -3.86
C GLY A 346 -5.91 14.61 -5.31
N THR A 347 -4.65 14.80 -5.69
CA THR A 347 -4.15 14.36 -7.00
C THR A 347 -3.04 13.35 -6.79
N TYR A 348 -3.16 12.19 -7.44
CA TYR A 348 -2.07 11.24 -7.53
C TYR A 348 -1.31 11.51 -8.83
N ARG A 349 -0.02 11.78 -8.69
CA ARG A 349 0.91 12.06 -9.78
C ARG A 349 2.16 11.25 -9.61
N THR A 350 2.69 10.78 -10.72
CA THR A 350 4.06 10.26 -10.73
C THR A 350 5.00 11.26 -11.33
N ASP A 351 5.69 11.94 -10.44
CA ASP A 351 6.85 12.74 -10.76
C ASP A 351 8.03 11.78 -10.85
N GLY A 352 8.34 11.34 -12.08
CA GLY A 352 9.58 10.66 -12.36
C GLY A 352 10.73 11.66 -12.21
N ALA A 353 11.19 11.89 -10.98
CA ALA A 353 12.36 12.74 -10.77
C ALA A 353 13.57 12.06 -11.42
N VAL A 354 14.09 12.67 -12.50
CA VAL A 354 15.29 12.19 -13.18
C VAL A 354 16.50 12.54 -12.32
N THR A 355 17.12 11.55 -11.69
CA THR A 355 18.46 11.71 -11.12
C THR A 355 19.49 11.78 -12.25
N GLU A 356 20.06 12.96 -12.44
CA GLU A 356 20.89 13.42 -13.56
C GLU A 356 22.11 12.58 -13.99
N SER A 357 22.58 11.58 -13.25
CA SER A 357 24.02 11.30 -13.29
C SER A 357 24.54 10.26 -14.31
N ILE A 358 23.72 9.39 -14.93
CA ILE A 358 24.29 8.26 -15.72
C ILE A 358 23.65 8.04 -17.10
N ARG A 359 22.41 8.47 -17.34
CA ARG A 359 21.69 8.18 -18.60
C ARG A 359 21.34 9.40 -19.44
N LYS A 360 22.05 10.53 -19.31
CA LYS A 360 21.80 11.77 -20.12
C LYS A 360 21.78 11.53 -21.64
N ASN A 361 22.45 10.48 -22.11
CA ASN A 361 22.53 10.14 -23.53
C ASN A 361 21.42 9.22 -24.03
N TYR A 362 20.62 8.63 -23.14
CA TYR A 362 19.48 7.80 -23.51
C TYR A 362 18.38 8.71 -24.10
N ARG A 363 17.81 8.31 -25.24
CA ARG A 363 16.75 9.07 -25.92
C ARG A 363 15.53 9.25 -25.03
N TYR A 364 15.17 8.21 -24.28
CA TYR A 364 14.11 8.28 -23.29
C TYR A 364 14.36 9.38 -22.23
N TYR A 365 15.59 9.50 -21.71
CA TYR A 365 15.92 10.50 -20.69
C TYR A 365 16.01 11.92 -21.26
N GLN A 366 16.49 12.07 -22.48
CA GLN A 366 16.46 13.36 -23.20
C GLN A 366 15.02 13.84 -23.38
N LEU A 367 14.12 12.92 -23.72
CA LEU A 367 12.69 13.20 -23.82
C LEU A 367 12.11 13.61 -22.45
N LEU A 368 12.36 12.86 -21.38
CA LEU A 368 11.90 13.23 -20.02
C LEU A 368 12.41 14.61 -19.58
N THR A 369 13.71 14.88 -19.76
CA THR A 369 14.33 16.17 -19.39
C THR A 369 13.67 17.34 -20.11
N SER A 370 13.25 17.14 -21.36
CA SER A 370 12.56 18.16 -22.14
C SER A 370 11.18 18.49 -21.56
N PHE A 371 10.46 17.51 -21.02
CA PHE A 371 9.22 17.73 -20.27
C PHE A 371 9.45 18.35 -18.90
N ASP A 372 10.50 17.95 -18.18
CA ASP A 372 10.84 18.54 -16.89
C ASP A 372 11.08 20.05 -17.03
N THR A 373 11.68 20.48 -18.15
CA THR A 373 11.86 21.90 -18.47
C THR A 373 10.52 22.62 -18.64
N GLU A 374 9.56 22.04 -19.36
CA GLU A 374 8.22 22.62 -19.52
C GLU A 374 7.43 22.61 -18.19
N ARG A 375 7.52 21.53 -17.42
CA ARG A 375 6.90 21.41 -16.10
C ARG A 375 7.48 22.39 -15.09
N ALA A 376 8.78 22.67 -15.13
CA ALA A 376 9.43 23.63 -14.24
C ALA A 376 8.83 25.03 -14.39
N LYS A 377 8.43 25.41 -15.63
CA LYS A 377 7.75 26.69 -15.89
C LYS A 377 6.39 26.78 -15.17
N LEU A 378 5.65 25.67 -15.09
CA LEU A 378 4.36 25.60 -14.38
C LEU A 378 4.51 25.43 -12.86
N SER A 379 5.58 24.80 -12.41
CA SER A 379 5.81 24.53 -10.98
C SER A 379 6.03 25.82 -10.19
N ALA A 380 6.54 26.87 -10.84
CA ALA A 380 6.69 28.20 -10.25
C ALA A 380 5.38 28.98 -10.07
N LEU A 381 4.27 28.53 -10.69
CA LEU A 381 2.98 29.21 -10.64
C LEU A 381 2.10 28.70 -9.47
N PRO A 382 1.37 29.56 -8.77
CA PRO A 382 0.42 29.13 -7.75
C PRO A 382 -0.77 28.39 -8.37
N SER A 383 -1.27 27.35 -7.69
CA SER A 383 -2.51 26.67 -8.08
C SER A 383 -3.72 27.59 -7.89
N LYS A 384 -4.64 27.58 -8.84
CA LYS A 384 -5.95 28.23 -8.78
C LYS A 384 -7.00 27.26 -8.23
N THR A 385 -8.10 27.80 -7.70
CA THR A 385 -9.24 27.03 -7.21
C THR A 385 -9.92 26.27 -8.35
N MET A 386 -10.39 25.05 -8.07
CA MET A 386 -11.06 24.18 -9.04
C MET A 386 -12.60 24.23 -8.93
N GLU A 387 -13.13 24.97 -7.95
CA GLU A 387 -14.56 25.07 -7.65
C GLU A 387 -15.34 25.60 -8.87
N GLY A 388 -16.40 24.87 -9.26
CA GLY A 388 -17.25 25.23 -10.40
C GLY A 388 -16.64 25.01 -11.78
N ARG A 389 -15.45 24.39 -11.88
CA ARG A 389 -14.82 24.06 -13.17
C ARG A 389 -14.92 22.56 -13.47
N SER A 390 -14.96 22.21 -14.75
CA SER A 390 -14.93 20.82 -15.22
C SER A 390 -13.58 20.18 -14.95
N LEU A 391 -13.54 19.07 -14.22
CA LEU A 391 -12.28 18.49 -13.75
C LEU A 391 -11.58 17.69 -14.87
N PRO A 392 -10.33 18.01 -15.19
CA PRO A 392 -9.65 17.49 -16.38
C PRO A 392 -9.11 16.06 -16.20
N PHE A 393 -9.49 15.30 -15.16
CA PHE A 393 -8.70 14.13 -14.81
C PHE A 393 -9.12 12.88 -15.60
N PRO A 394 -8.17 12.23 -16.32
CA PRO A 394 -8.46 11.00 -17.06
C PRO A 394 -8.64 9.79 -16.15
N GLY A 395 -8.17 9.85 -14.90
CA GLY A 395 -8.26 8.77 -13.93
C GLY A 395 -8.94 9.18 -12.63
N LEU A 396 -9.63 8.23 -11.99
CA LEU A 396 -10.23 8.37 -10.67
C LEU A 396 -9.82 7.19 -9.77
N LEU A 397 -9.09 7.48 -8.71
CA LEU A 397 -8.67 6.55 -7.68
C LEU A 397 -9.55 6.72 -6.45
N LEU A 398 -10.37 5.72 -6.17
CA LEU A 398 -11.27 5.66 -5.02
C LEU A 398 -10.67 4.73 -3.97
N ASN A 399 -10.27 5.26 -2.83
CA ASN A 399 -9.92 4.45 -1.66
C ASN A 399 -11.14 4.38 -0.73
N GLY A 400 -11.87 3.28 -0.87
CA GLY A 400 -13.17 3.01 -0.26
C GLY A 400 -14.33 3.73 -0.94
N VAL A 401 -15.54 3.24 -0.69
CA VAL A 401 -16.80 3.93 -1.04
C VAL A 401 -17.75 4.09 0.14
N GLY A 402 -17.53 3.35 1.24
CA GLY A 402 -18.48 3.30 2.35
C GLY A 402 -19.86 2.86 1.85
N LEU A 403 -20.89 3.66 2.07
CA LEU A 403 -22.24 3.44 1.53
C LEU A 403 -22.49 4.14 0.20
N GLY A 404 -21.51 4.88 -0.32
CA GLY A 404 -21.54 5.51 -1.64
C GLY A 404 -22.31 6.82 -1.73
N ASP A 405 -22.90 7.33 -0.65
CA ASP A 405 -23.67 8.59 -0.67
C ASP A 405 -22.81 9.80 -1.02
N GLU A 406 -21.63 9.89 -0.40
CA GLU A 406 -20.67 10.98 -0.61
C GLU A 406 -20.17 10.99 -2.05
N LEU A 407 -19.84 9.81 -2.60
CA LEU A 407 -19.43 9.67 -3.99
C LEU A 407 -20.58 10.05 -4.94
N CYS A 408 -21.80 9.59 -4.65
CA CYS A 408 -23.00 9.94 -5.41
C CYS A 408 -23.20 11.45 -5.52
N ALA A 409 -23.19 12.13 -4.38
CA ALA A 409 -23.43 13.57 -4.31
C ALA A 409 -22.26 14.39 -4.88
N TRP A 410 -21.02 13.92 -4.73
CA TRP A 410 -19.86 14.52 -5.39
C TRP A 410 -19.96 14.42 -6.91
N LEU A 411 -20.32 13.24 -7.43
CA LEU A 411 -20.52 13.02 -8.85
C LEU A 411 -21.58 13.98 -9.41
N GLU A 412 -22.68 14.25 -8.70
CA GLU A 412 -23.72 15.20 -9.16
C GLU A 412 -23.24 16.65 -9.31
N GLN A 413 -22.19 17.04 -8.59
CA GLN A 413 -21.68 18.42 -8.59
C GLN A 413 -20.48 18.62 -9.50
N VAL A 414 -19.92 17.54 -10.04
CA VAL A 414 -18.66 17.55 -10.78
C VAL A 414 -18.84 16.96 -12.16
N GLU A 415 -18.35 17.70 -13.16
CA GLU A 415 -18.18 17.19 -14.51
C GLU A 415 -16.79 16.57 -14.68
N LEU A 416 -16.78 15.36 -15.22
CA LEU A 416 -15.57 14.59 -15.54
C LEU A 416 -15.63 14.18 -17.03
N PRO A 417 -15.54 15.13 -17.97
CA PRO A 417 -15.82 14.89 -19.39
C PRO A 417 -14.86 13.89 -20.05
N ASN A 418 -13.71 13.64 -19.41
CA ASN A 418 -12.62 12.86 -19.98
C ASN A 418 -12.24 11.65 -19.12
N LEU A 419 -13.14 11.21 -18.23
CA LEU A 419 -12.87 10.08 -17.33
C LEU A 419 -12.71 8.79 -18.13
N SER A 420 -11.48 8.28 -18.16
CA SER A 420 -11.09 7.12 -18.98
C SER A 420 -10.78 5.88 -18.15
N VAL A 421 -10.48 6.05 -16.86
CA VAL A 421 -10.23 4.96 -15.93
C VAL A 421 -10.74 5.31 -14.53
N ALA A 422 -11.34 4.35 -13.84
CA ALA A 422 -11.62 4.46 -12.42
C ALA A 422 -11.21 3.17 -11.69
N LEU A 423 -10.52 3.34 -10.56
CA LEU A 423 -10.02 2.25 -9.74
C LEU A 423 -10.62 2.37 -8.35
N LEU A 424 -11.38 1.36 -7.94
CA LEU A 424 -11.96 1.29 -6.60
C LEU A 424 -11.22 0.28 -5.75
N LEU A 425 -10.54 0.76 -4.72
CA LEU A 425 -9.93 -0.04 -3.65
C LEU A 425 -10.95 -0.16 -2.52
N GLU A 426 -11.44 -1.36 -2.23
CA GLU A 426 -12.33 -1.58 -1.07
C GLU A 426 -11.88 -2.83 -0.32
N SER A 427 -11.61 -2.68 0.98
CA SER A 427 -11.08 -3.75 1.82
C SER A 427 -12.17 -4.67 2.39
N ASP A 428 -13.44 -4.27 2.30
CA ASP A 428 -14.56 -4.96 2.93
C ASP A 428 -15.70 -5.19 1.93
N GLU A 429 -15.88 -6.44 1.52
CA GLU A 429 -16.89 -6.85 0.54
C GLU A 429 -18.33 -6.65 1.02
N GLU A 430 -18.58 -6.75 2.33
CA GLU A 430 -19.91 -6.55 2.90
C GLU A 430 -20.30 -5.06 2.80
N LYS A 431 -19.36 -4.15 3.10
CA LYS A 431 -19.57 -2.71 2.92
C LYS A 431 -19.83 -2.35 1.46
N LEU A 432 -19.00 -2.86 0.55
CA LEU A 432 -19.19 -2.61 -0.88
C LEU A 432 -20.54 -3.12 -1.37
N TYR A 433 -20.91 -4.33 -0.95
CA TYR A 433 -22.19 -4.93 -1.30
C TYR A 433 -23.38 -4.13 -0.77
N ALA A 434 -23.29 -3.61 0.46
CA ALA A 434 -24.29 -2.72 1.02
C ALA A 434 -24.41 -1.39 0.26
N SER A 435 -23.29 -0.85 -0.23
CA SER A 435 -23.27 0.41 -0.99
C SER A 435 -24.15 0.35 -2.25
N PHE A 436 -24.26 -0.82 -2.90
CA PHE A 436 -25.11 -1.02 -4.08
C PHE A 436 -26.60 -0.83 -3.79
N ALA A 437 -27.00 -1.08 -2.55
CA ALA A 437 -28.37 -0.86 -2.09
C ALA A 437 -28.57 0.58 -1.59
N ALA A 438 -27.59 1.11 -0.85
CA ALA A 438 -27.67 2.43 -0.23
C ALA A 438 -27.78 3.57 -1.26
N SER A 439 -26.93 3.58 -2.29
CA SER A 439 -26.90 4.67 -3.26
C SER A 439 -26.65 4.19 -4.70
N PRO A 440 -27.14 4.92 -5.72
CA PRO A 440 -26.97 4.56 -7.14
C PRO A 440 -25.61 5.01 -7.71
N TRP A 441 -24.55 5.03 -6.89
CA TRP A 441 -23.26 5.62 -7.27
C TRP A 441 -22.64 4.91 -8.47
N LEU A 442 -22.81 3.58 -8.56
CA LEU A 442 -22.26 2.79 -9.65
C LEU A 442 -22.92 3.15 -10.99
N SER A 443 -24.24 3.36 -10.99
CA SER A 443 -25.00 3.80 -12.17
C SER A 443 -24.65 5.24 -12.59
N LYS A 444 -24.36 6.12 -11.63
CA LYS A 444 -23.89 7.48 -11.94
C LYS A 444 -22.47 7.48 -12.48
N LEU A 445 -21.59 6.66 -11.92
CA LEU A 445 -20.22 6.51 -12.40
C LEU A 445 -20.20 5.88 -13.80
N SER A 446 -21.09 4.90 -14.05
CA SER A 446 -21.23 4.22 -15.34
C SER A 446 -21.61 5.13 -16.50
N GLN A 447 -22.40 6.16 -16.24
CA GLN A 447 -22.80 7.13 -17.27
C GLN A 447 -21.63 8.04 -17.70
N ARG A 448 -20.55 8.10 -16.92
CA ARG A 448 -19.37 8.95 -17.19
C ARG A 448 -18.17 8.18 -17.76
N LEU A 449 -18.26 6.86 -17.84
CA LEU A 449 -17.16 5.97 -18.25
C LEU A 449 -17.66 5.02 -19.33
N ASP A 450 -16.84 4.79 -20.36
CA ASP A 450 -17.02 3.67 -21.29
C ASP A 450 -16.52 2.39 -20.61
N LEU A 451 -17.40 1.76 -19.83
CA LEU A 451 -17.06 0.86 -18.71
C LEU A 451 -16.47 -0.52 -19.06
N GLY A 452 -16.35 -0.89 -20.33
CA GLY A 452 -15.95 -2.24 -20.73
C GLY A 452 -14.68 -2.71 -20.00
N ASN A 453 -13.58 -1.98 -20.15
CA ASN A 453 -12.31 -2.24 -19.46
C ASN A 453 -11.85 -1.10 -18.55
N ALA A 454 -12.55 0.04 -18.51
CA ALA A 454 -12.09 1.25 -17.83
C ALA A 454 -12.32 1.29 -16.31
N PHE A 455 -13.15 0.40 -15.74
CA PHE A 455 -13.47 0.40 -14.31
C PHE A 455 -13.06 -0.91 -13.65
N THR A 456 -12.21 -0.83 -12.62
CA THR A 456 -11.67 -2.01 -11.92
C THR A 456 -11.89 -1.93 -10.42
N PHE A 457 -12.32 -3.07 -9.85
CA PHE A 457 -12.40 -3.29 -8.41
C PHE A 457 -11.12 -3.97 -7.92
N LEU A 458 -10.51 -3.40 -6.90
CA LEU A 458 -9.45 -4.01 -6.11
C LEU A 458 -10.01 -4.32 -4.73
N LEU A 459 -10.46 -5.57 -4.58
CA LEU A 459 -10.89 -6.09 -3.28
C LEU A 459 -9.71 -6.72 -2.55
N ASP A 460 -9.49 -6.32 -1.30
CA ASP A 460 -8.50 -6.95 -0.42
C ASP A 460 -9.04 -8.29 0.13
N ASN A 461 -9.39 -9.22 -0.77
CA ASN A 461 -9.84 -10.56 -0.44
C ASN A 461 -8.90 -11.60 -1.08
N PRO A 462 -8.49 -12.66 -0.34
CA PRO A 462 -7.70 -13.77 -0.90
C PRO A 462 -8.30 -14.43 -2.16
N SER A 463 -9.62 -14.33 -2.36
CA SER A 463 -10.37 -14.88 -3.50
C SER A 463 -10.14 -14.12 -4.81
N PHE A 464 -9.77 -12.83 -4.74
CA PHE A 464 -9.52 -11.99 -5.92
C PHE A 464 -8.05 -11.60 -6.12
N GLY A 465 -7.17 -12.08 -5.25
CA GLY A 465 -5.72 -11.93 -5.38
C GLY A 465 -5.32 -10.48 -5.61
N TYR A 466 -5.18 -9.71 -4.53
CA TYR A 466 -4.75 -8.30 -4.56
C TYR A 466 -3.54 -8.05 -5.52
N LYS A 467 -2.63 -9.02 -5.64
CA LYS A 467 -1.45 -8.95 -6.55
C LYS A 467 -1.77 -9.21 -8.04
N ASP A 468 -2.68 -10.12 -8.35
CA ASP A 468 -3.04 -10.46 -9.75
C ASP A 468 -3.93 -9.36 -10.38
N SER A 469 -4.77 -8.74 -9.55
CA SER A 469 -5.61 -7.61 -9.96
C SER A 469 -4.80 -6.33 -10.20
N MET A 470 -3.74 -6.05 -9.43
CA MET A 470 -2.89 -4.88 -9.70
C MET A 470 -2.09 -5.02 -11.00
N ALA A 471 -1.47 -6.18 -11.26
CA ALA A 471 -0.76 -6.39 -12.52
C ALA A 471 -1.71 -6.23 -13.71
N SER A 472 -2.91 -6.84 -13.64
CA SER A 472 -3.91 -6.68 -14.70
C SER A 472 -4.39 -5.22 -14.83
N VAL A 473 -4.63 -4.48 -13.75
CA VAL A 473 -4.92 -3.03 -13.78
C VAL A 473 -3.88 -2.30 -14.61
N PHE A 474 -2.58 -2.56 -14.43
CA PHE A 474 -1.57 -1.81 -15.15
C PHE A 474 -1.27 -2.30 -16.58
N TYR A 475 -1.48 -3.59 -16.85
CA TYR A 475 -1.31 -4.16 -18.20
C TYR A 475 -2.56 -4.01 -19.08
N THR A 476 -3.76 -3.94 -18.48
CA THR A 476 -5.04 -3.89 -19.21
C THR A 476 -5.72 -2.51 -19.14
N LEU A 477 -5.49 -1.72 -18.08
CA LEU A 477 -5.94 -0.33 -18.07
C LEU A 477 -4.93 0.56 -18.79
N PRO A 478 -5.38 1.71 -19.32
CA PRO A 478 -4.52 2.80 -19.74
C PRO A 478 -3.61 3.23 -18.57
N GLY A 479 -2.42 2.64 -18.41
CA GLY A 479 -1.50 2.93 -17.31
C GLY A 479 -1.16 4.43 -17.16
N ALA A 480 -1.32 5.21 -18.22
CA ALA A 480 -1.16 6.66 -18.21
C ALA A 480 -2.31 7.44 -17.52
N GLY A 481 -3.55 6.94 -17.57
CA GLY A 481 -4.69 7.57 -16.88
C GLY A 481 -4.54 7.50 -15.35
N ILE A 482 -3.88 6.44 -14.86
CA ILE A 482 -3.53 6.29 -13.44
C ILE A 482 -2.50 7.34 -12.99
N ALA A 483 -1.52 7.67 -13.84
CA ALA A 483 -0.46 8.62 -13.51
C ALA A 483 -0.93 10.07 -13.34
N ALA A 484 -2.17 10.38 -13.74
CA ALA A 484 -2.83 11.67 -13.54
C ALA A 484 -4.28 11.45 -13.03
N SER A 485 -4.40 10.94 -11.81
CA SER A 485 -5.70 10.58 -11.22
C SER A 485 -6.16 11.55 -10.14
N LEU A 486 -7.48 11.82 -10.11
CA LEU A 486 -8.13 12.31 -8.90
C LEU A 486 -8.07 11.22 -7.84
N TYR A 487 -7.64 11.58 -6.65
CA TYR A 487 -7.63 10.69 -5.50
C TYR A 487 -8.74 11.11 -4.53
N LEU A 488 -9.73 10.23 -4.38
CA LEU A 488 -10.79 10.36 -3.37
C LEU A 488 -10.59 9.30 -2.30
N ASN A 489 -10.40 9.77 -1.06
CA ASN A 489 -10.21 8.91 0.09
C ASN A 489 -11.48 8.91 0.95
N PHE A 490 -12.28 7.85 0.84
CA PHE A 490 -13.44 7.61 1.69
C PHE A 490 -13.16 6.56 2.78
N ASN A 491 -12.02 5.87 2.73
CA ASN A 491 -11.60 4.85 3.69
C ASN A 491 -10.15 5.08 4.13
N ASN A 492 -9.97 5.87 5.20
CA ASN A 492 -8.65 6.10 5.80
C ASN A 492 -8.26 5.03 6.83
N SER A 493 -8.72 3.78 6.69
CA SER A 493 -8.27 2.69 7.56
C SER A 493 -6.81 2.33 7.30
N ALA A 494 -6.18 1.65 8.27
CA ALA A 494 -4.82 1.11 8.09
C ALA A 494 -4.73 0.15 6.89
N HIS A 495 -5.81 -0.60 6.61
CA HIS A 495 -5.92 -1.49 5.47
C HIS A 495 -5.99 -0.70 4.15
N GLY A 496 -6.83 0.33 4.07
CA GLY A 496 -6.91 1.23 2.90
C GLY A 496 -5.57 1.89 2.59
N ARG A 497 -4.83 2.34 3.62
CA ARG A 497 -3.46 2.87 3.46
C ARG A 497 -2.49 1.80 2.94
N LYS A 498 -2.55 0.58 3.45
CA LYS A 498 -1.69 -0.53 2.99
C LYS A 498 -1.98 -0.88 1.54
N ALA A 499 -3.26 -0.90 1.14
CA ALA A 499 -3.68 -1.07 -0.23
C ALA A 499 -3.15 0.07 -1.11
N MET A 500 -3.34 1.33 -0.69
CA MET A 500 -2.77 2.48 -1.42
C MET A 500 -1.26 2.36 -1.60
N ASN A 501 -0.52 2.03 -0.55
CA ASN A 501 0.93 1.86 -0.61
C ASN A 501 1.32 0.72 -1.56
N SER A 502 0.57 -0.38 -1.55
CA SER A 502 0.83 -1.51 -2.45
C SER A 502 0.52 -1.16 -3.91
N PHE A 503 -0.51 -0.36 -4.17
CA PHE A 503 -0.81 0.21 -5.48
C PHE A 503 0.31 1.13 -5.97
N ILE A 504 0.78 2.05 -5.10
CA ILE A 504 1.91 2.94 -5.41
C ILE A 504 3.17 2.13 -5.72
N GLN A 505 3.47 1.08 -4.94
CA GLN A 505 4.60 0.18 -5.19
C GLN A 505 4.45 -0.57 -6.51
N ALA A 506 3.27 -1.13 -6.80
CA ALA A 506 3.02 -1.83 -8.06
C ALA A 506 3.16 -0.88 -9.25
N HIS A 507 2.71 0.37 -9.12
CA HIS A 507 2.93 1.41 -10.11
C HIS A 507 4.43 1.73 -10.28
N GLN A 508 5.16 1.91 -9.18
CA GLN A 508 6.61 2.12 -9.20
C GLN A 508 7.35 0.98 -9.90
N ARG A 509 6.96 -0.30 -9.70
CA ARG A 509 7.56 -1.45 -10.41
C ARG A 509 7.48 -1.32 -11.93
N LEU A 510 6.42 -0.70 -12.45
CA LEU A 510 6.29 -0.44 -13.89
C LEU A 510 7.17 0.70 -14.35
N LEU A 511 7.46 1.66 -13.47
CA LEU A 511 8.42 2.73 -13.76
C LEU A 511 9.84 2.16 -14.01
N TYR A 512 10.15 0.96 -13.51
CA TYR A 512 11.41 0.25 -13.76
C TYR A 512 11.38 -0.66 -15.01
N ALA A 513 10.33 -0.62 -15.83
CA ALA A 513 10.25 -1.41 -17.05
C ALA A 513 11.22 -0.88 -18.13
N ALA A 514 11.76 -1.78 -18.96
CA ALA A 514 12.71 -1.45 -20.02
C ALA A 514 12.16 -0.38 -20.98
N THR A 515 12.94 0.69 -21.16
CA THR A 515 12.68 1.79 -22.10
C THR A 515 13.12 1.43 -23.51
N TYR A 516 12.91 2.34 -24.47
CA TYR A 516 13.40 2.20 -25.85
C TYR A 516 14.89 1.87 -25.90
N ASP A 517 15.69 2.68 -25.21
CA ASP A 517 17.14 2.51 -25.15
C ASP A 517 17.52 1.16 -24.51
N ASP A 518 16.87 0.79 -23.39
CA ASP A 518 17.13 -0.51 -22.74
C ASP A 518 16.80 -1.68 -23.69
N ASN A 519 15.67 -1.62 -24.40
CA ASN A 519 15.27 -2.64 -25.37
C ASN A 519 16.26 -2.75 -26.54
N LEU A 520 16.79 -1.63 -27.03
CA LEU A 520 17.84 -1.65 -28.05
C LEU A 520 19.12 -2.32 -27.55
N TYR A 521 19.60 -1.98 -26.34
CA TYR A 521 20.75 -2.67 -25.74
C TYR A 521 20.47 -4.16 -25.57
N HIS A 522 19.28 -4.52 -25.08
CA HIS A 522 18.85 -5.90 -24.93
C HIS A 522 18.96 -6.69 -26.25
N ILE A 523 18.48 -6.12 -27.36
CA ILE A 523 18.51 -6.73 -28.69
C ILE A 523 19.94 -6.83 -29.22
N ASN A 524 20.69 -5.72 -29.22
CA ASN A 524 22.05 -5.68 -29.76
C ASN A 524 22.98 -6.67 -29.07
N HIS A 525 22.95 -6.71 -27.73
CA HIS A 525 23.77 -7.63 -26.95
C HIS A 525 23.35 -9.07 -27.21
N ALA A 526 22.04 -9.37 -27.17
CA ALA A 526 21.57 -10.73 -27.41
C ALA A 526 21.97 -11.24 -28.79
N VAL A 527 21.88 -10.40 -29.82
CA VAL A 527 22.29 -10.78 -31.17
C VAL A 527 23.78 -11.06 -31.23
N ALA A 528 24.60 -10.15 -30.68
CA ALA A 528 26.04 -10.33 -30.67
C ALA A 528 26.41 -11.66 -29.97
N ASN A 529 25.74 -11.95 -28.86
CA ASN A 529 25.88 -13.20 -28.12
C ASN A 529 25.43 -14.42 -28.94
N LEU A 530 24.31 -14.32 -29.65
CA LEU A 530 23.82 -15.40 -30.51
C LEU A 530 24.78 -15.69 -31.67
N ARG A 531 25.32 -14.64 -32.32
CA ARG A 531 26.33 -14.76 -33.38
C ARG A 531 27.63 -15.37 -32.86
N ALA A 532 27.96 -15.15 -31.59
CA ALA A 532 29.10 -15.78 -30.93
C ALA A 532 28.85 -17.25 -30.53
N GLY A 533 27.68 -17.83 -30.84
CA GLY A 533 27.35 -19.22 -30.52
C GLY A 533 27.13 -19.48 -29.03
N THR A 534 26.65 -18.47 -28.29
CA THR A 534 26.34 -18.61 -26.86
C THR A 534 25.28 -19.67 -26.61
N ARG A 535 25.23 -20.15 -25.36
CA ARG A 535 24.37 -21.28 -24.97
C ARG A 535 23.26 -20.79 -24.06
N VAL A 536 22.04 -21.24 -24.34
CA VAL A 536 20.84 -20.87 -23.57
C VAL A 536 20.19 -22.08 -22.92
N LEU A 537 19.57 -21.88 -21.75
CA LEU A 537 18.91 -22.95 -21.01
C LEU A 537 17.76 -23.55 -21.82
N SER A 538 17.84 -24.85 -22.11
CA SER A 538 16.82 -25.58 -22.88
C SER A 538 16.46 -26.95 -22.29
N LYS A 539 17.13 -27.37 -21.22
CA LYS A 539 16.87 -28.66 -20.59
C LYS A 539 17.10 -28.64 -19.09
N ARG A 540 16.18 -29.29 -18.37
CA ARG A 540 16.30 -29.52 -16.92
C ARG A 540 17.25 -30.69 -16.66
N VAL A 541 18.18 -30.50 -15.74
CA VAL A 541 19.16 -31.51 -15.30
C VAL A 541 18.58 -32.38 -14.17
N GLN A 542 17.63 -31.84 -13.39
CA GLN A 542 16.99 -32.47 -12.21
C GLN A 542 17.99 -32.98 -11.16
N ASP A 543 18.25 -32.17 -10.13
CA ASP A 543 19.13 -32.54 -9.01
C ASP A 543 18.53 -32.10 -7.68
N ARG A 544 18.42 -33.04 -6.73
CA ARG A 544 17.78 -32.79 -5.43
C ARG A 544 18.75 -32.62 -4.27
N GLU A 545 20.01 -32.99 -4.47
CA GLU A 545 20.96 -33.19 -3.38
C GLU A 545 22.00 -32.08 -3.32
N THR A 546 22.46 -31.62 -4.49
CA THR A 546 23.58 -30.69 -4.60
C THR A 546 23.23 -29.34 -3.97
N PRO A 547 23.87 -28.93 -2.86
CA PRO A 547 23.65 -27.62 -2.26
C PRO A 547 24.23 -26.52 -3.17
N ILE A 548 23.43 -25.49 -3.43
CA ILE A 548 23.85 -24.29 -4.16
C ILE A 548 23.79 -23.10 -3.20
N ILE A 549 24.95 -22.50 -2.92
CA ILE A 549 25.05 -21.30 -2.07
C ILE A 549 25.04 -20.06 -2.96
N LEU A 550 23.98 -19.26 -2.83
CA LEU A 550 23.80 -17.99 -3.49
C LEU A 550 24.28 -16.87 -2.56
N VAL A 551 25.35 -16.20 -2.97
CA VAL A 551 26.04 -15.19 -2.16
C VAL A 551 25.65 -13.80 -2.64
N GLY A 552 24.86 -13.08 -1.85
CA GLY A 552 24.63 -11.65 -2.01
C GLY A 552 25.76 -10.82 -1.37
N ASN A 553 25.73 -9.50 -1.56
CA ASN A 553 26.70 -8.58 -0.93
C ASN A 553 26.08 -7.74 0.19
N GLY A 554 25.12 -8.30 0.91
CA GLY A 554 24.53 -7.68 2.10
C GLY A 554 25.53 -7.70 3.27
N PRO A 555 25.43 -6.75 4.21
CA PRO A 555 26.27 -6.68 5.40
C PRO A 555 26.45 -8.00 6.19
N SER A 556 25.44 -8.88 6.22
CA SER A 556 25.56 -10.16 6.94
C SER A 556 26.60 -11.12 6.34
N LEU A 557 27.07 -10.88 5.11
CA LEU A 557 28.12 -11.68 4.48
C LEU A 557 29.40 -11.69 5.31
N ASP A 558 29.75 -10.59 5.98
CA ASP A 558 30.94 -10.52 6.83
C ASP A 558 30.90 -11.56 7.96
N GLN A 559 29.70 -11.77 8.51
CA GLN A 559 29.48 -12.77 9.56
C GLN A 559 29.47 -14.18 8.98
N ASN A 560 28.85 -14.36 7.82
CA ASN A 560 28.75 -15.66 7.16
C ASN A 560 30.07 -16.13 6.50
N MET A 561 31.09 -15.26 6.37
CA MET A 561 32.31 -15.54 5.62
C MET A 561 33.08 -16.75 6.15
N ALA A 562 33.18 -16.90 7.48
CA ALA A 562 33.87 -18.02 8.10
C ALA A 562 33.18 -19.36 7.77
N TRP A 563 31.85 -19.38 7.88
CA TRP A 563 31.03 -20.53 7.50
C TRP A 563 31.16 -20.87 6.01
N LEU A 564 31.07 -19.84 5.16
CA LEU A 564 31.17 -20.00 3.70
C LEU A 564 32.50 -20.63 3.28
N LYS A 565 33.62 -20.19 3.87
CA LYS A 565 34.95 -20.79 3.62
C LYS A 565 35.03 -22.25 4.05
N ALA A 566 34.46 -22.59 5.20
CA ALA A 566 34.45 -23.96 5.71
C ALA A 566 33.60 -24.93 4.85
N HIS A 567 32.61 -24.41 4.12
CA HIS A 567 31.65 -25.21 3.35
C HIS A 567 31.78 -25.05 1.83
N ALA A 568 32.74 -24.26 1.34
CA ALA A 568 32.90 -23.98 -0.09
C ALA A 568 33.13 -25.24 -0.94
N ASP A 569 33.82 -26.25 -0.40
CA ASP A 569 34.07 -27.52 -1.09
C ASP A 569 32.86 -28.48 -1.07
N GLN A 570 31.86 -28.19 -0.23
CA GLN A 570 30.67 -29.02 0.01
C GLN A 570 29.44 -28.56 -0.79
N ALA A 571 29.51 -27.40 -1.43
CA ALA A 571 28.42 -26.77 -2.17
C ALA A 571 28.91 -26.12 -3.46
N ILE A 572 28.01 -25.78 -4.38
CA ILE A 572 28.35 -24.89 -5.50
C ILE A 572 28.18 -23.45 -5.03
N VAL A 573 29.24 -22.65 -5.11
CA VAL A 573 29.24 -21.25 -4.67
C VAL A 573 28.98 -20.33 -5.85
N VAL A 574 27.96 -19.48 -5.71
CA VAL A 574 27.51 -18.54 -6.75
C VAL A 574 27.60 -17.12 -6.19
N SER A 575 28.57 -16.35 -6.68
CA SER A 575 28.64 -14.92 -6.37
C SER A 575 27.56 -14.16 -7.16
N CYS A 576 26.79 -13.30 -6.51
CA CYS A 576 25.77 -12.48 -7.16
C CYS A 576 26.19 -11.00 -7.12
N GLY A 577 26.34 -10.38 -8.29
CA GLY A 577 26.70 -8.96 -8.43
C GLY A 577 28.04 -8.60 -7.78
N THR A 578 28.06 -7.63 -6.87
CA THR A 578 29.31 -7.13 -6.27
C THR A 578 29.95 -8.05 -5.23
N SER A 579 29.28 -9.13 -4.81
CA SER A 579 29.85 -10.10 -3.86
C SER A 579 31.10 -10.81 -4.39
N ILE A 580 31.29 -10.87 -5.72
CA ILE A 580 32.47 -11.48 -6.33
C ILE A 580 33.78 -10.85 -5.82
N TYR A 581 33.79 -9.53 -5.58
CA TYR A 581 34.95 -8.82 -5.04
C TYR A 581 35.22 -9.17 -3.59
N THR A 582 34.16 -9.19 -2.78
CA THR A 582 34.24 -9.53 -1.35
C THR A 582 34.77 -10.95 -1.16
N LEU A 583 34.28 -11.90 -1.97
CA LEU A 583 34.78 -13.27 -1.98
C LEU A 583 36.24 -13.34 -2.44
N TYR A 584 36.59 -12.65 -3.53
CA TYR A 584 37.96 -12.62 -4.04
C TYR A 584 38.95 -12.08 -3.01
N LYS A 585 38.64 -10.94 -2.36
CA LYS A 585 39.47 -10.36 -1.28
C LYS A 585 39.57 -11.28 -0.07
N ALA A 586 38.51 -12.05 0.21
CA ALA A 586 38.54 -13.07 1.25
C ALA A 586 39.33 -14.33 0.85
N GLY A 587 39.87 -14.42 -0.37
CA GLY A 587 40.62 -15.57 -0.87
C GLY A 587 39.74 -16.73 -1.33
N LEU A 588 38.47 -16.46 -1.69
CA LEU A 588 37.52 -17.45 -2.18
C LEU A 588 37.17 -17.16 -3.65
N VAL A 589 37.41 -18.14 -4.52
CA VAL A 589 37.00 -18.08 -5.94
C VAL A 589 35.67 -18.82 -6.09
N PRO A 590 34.57 -18.15 -6.50
CA PRO A 590 33.28 -18.81 -6.65
C PRO A 590 33.26 -19.75 -7.88
N ASP A 591 32.39 -20.75 -7.87
CA ASP A 591 32.23 -21.64 -9.03
C ASP A 591 31.52 -20.92 -10.18
N PHE A 592 30.50 -20.12 -9.82
CA PHE A 592 29.70 -19.34 -10.75
C PHE A 592 29.61 -17.87 -10.31
N HIS A 593 29.35 -16.99 -11.27
CA HIS A 593 29.01 -15.60 -11.05
C HIS A 593 27.67 -15.29 -11.72
N SER A 594 26.74 -14.66 -11.00
CA SER A 594 25.49 -14.18 -11.56
C SER A 594 25.51 -12.67 -11.73
N GLU A 595 25.17 -12.23 -12.94
CA GLU A 595 25.08 -10.82 -13.31
C GLU A 595 23.83 -10.58 -14.17
N ILE A 596 23.04 -9.58 -13.80
CA ILE A 596 21.79 -9.23 -14.47
C ILE A 596 21.91 -7.90 -15.22
N GLU A 597 22.82 -7.02 -14.80
CA GLU A 597 23.01 -5.72 -15.39
C GLU A 597 23.61 -5.85 -16.81
N ILE A 598 23.03 -5.14 -17.77
CA ILE A 598 23.40 -5.25 -19.20
C ILE A 598 24.36 -4.16 -19.66
N VAL A 599 24.73 -3.22 -18.79
CA VAL A 599 25.52 -2.04 -19.13
C VAL A 599 27.02 -2.34 -19.13
N LYS A 600 27.75 -1.78 -20.10
CA LYS A 600 29.21 -1.98 -20.26
C LYS A 600 30.05 -1.70 -19.02
N VAL A 601 29.68 -0.72 -18.20
CA VAL A 601 30.42 -0.38 -16.96
C VAL A 601 30.60 -1.59 -16.04
N VAL A 602 29.69 -2.55 -16.05
CA VAL A 602 29.79 -3.79 -15.27
C VAL A 602 30.95 -4.65 -15.76
N ALA A 603 31.15 -4.73 -17.08
CA ALA A 603 32.29 -5.41 -17.68
C ALA A 603 33.61 -4.70 -17.32
N GLU A 604 33.63 -3.36 -17.33
CA GLU A 604 34.80 -2.55 -16.96
C GLU A 604 35.15 -2.71 -15.46
N MET A 605 34.14 -2.71 -14.59
CA MET A 605 34.35 -2.97 -13.16
C MET A 605 35.07 -4.32 -12.98
N LYS A 606 34.60 -5.37 -13.66
CA LYS A 606 35.14 -6.73 -13.51
C LYS A 606 36.59 -6.86 -13.98
N GLN A 607 37.07 -5.99 -14.89
CA GLN A 607 38.49 -5.94 -15.31
C GLN A 607 39.46 -5.57 -14.19
N SER A 608 38.98 -5.06 -13.04
CA SER A 608 39.82 -4.86 -11.86
C SER A 608 40.25 -6.16 -11.17
N MET A 609 39.64 -7.31 -11.53
CA MET A 609 40.09 -8.64 -11.09
C MET A 609 41.02 -9.28 -12.14
N PRO A 610 41.98 -10.13 -11.72
CA PRO A 610 42.84 -10.85 -12.65
C PRO A 610 42.05 -11.74 -13.61
N THR A 611 42.38 -11.68 -14.90
CA THR A 611 41.69 -12.43 -15.97
C THR A 611 41.74 -13.95 -15.74
N ASP A 612 42.86 -14.46 -15.24
CA ASP A 612 43.04 -15.88 -14.91
C ASP A 612 42.11 -16.36 -13.78
N VAL A 613 41.76 -15.47 -12.84
CA VAL A 613 40.74 -15.74 -11.82
C VAL A 613 39.35 -15.76 -12.44
N LEU A 614 38.98 -14.75 -13.22
CA LEU A 614 37.67 -14.69 -13.88
C LEU A 614 37.43 -15.88 -14.82
N LYS A 615 38.48 -16.37 -15.49
CA LYS A 615 38.41 -17.53 -16.38
C LYS A 615 38.16 -18.86 -15.67
N GLN A 616 38.32 -18.93 -14.34
CA GLN A 616 37.94 -20.10 -13.55
C GLN A 616 36.44 -20.13 -13.20
N ILE A 617 35.75 -18.99 -13.37
CA ILE A 617 34.37 -18.78 -12.95
C ILE A 617 33.45 -18.89 -14.18
N ASP A 618 32.31 -19.56 -14.02
CA ASP A 618 31.27 -19.64 -15.06
C ASP A 618 30.23 -18.53 -14.85
N LEU A 619 29.83 -17.85 -15.92
CA LEU A 619 28.84 -16.76 -15.87
C LEU A 619 27.41 -17.30 -16.00
N LEU A 620 26.52 -16.85 -15.12
CA LEU A 620 25.07 -16.97 -15.21
C LEU A 620 24.49 -15.59 -15.51
N ALA A 621 23.99 -15.39 -16.72
CA ALA A 621 23.47 -14.07 -17.13
C ALA A 621 22.22 -14.20 -17.99
N THR A 622 21.55 -13.07 -18.24
CA THR A 622 20.48 -13.05 -19.25
C THR A 622 21.07 -13.13 -20.66
N ILE A 623 20.28 -13.54 -21.65
CA ILE A 623 20.71 -13.53 -23.06
C ILE A 623 21.23 -12.16 -23.54
N SER A 624 20.84 -11.08 -22.85
CA SER A 624 21.23 -9.70 -23.15
C SER A 624 22.46 -9.20 -22.39
N ALA A 625 23.20 -10.07 -21.72
CA ALA A 625 24.43 -9.66 -21.03
C ALA A 625 25.41 -9.01 -22.03
N HIS A 626 26.12 -7.98 -21.60
CA HIS A 626 27.06 -7.29 -22.47
C HIS A 626 28.14 -8.27 -23.01
N PRO A 627 28.47 -8.28 -24.32
CA PRO A 627 29.44 -9.22 -24.89
C PRO A 627 30.82 -9.18 -24.23
N ASP A 628 31.33 -7.99 -23.89
CA ASP A 628 32.62 -7.84 -23.16
C ASP A 628 32.59 -8.50 -21.77
N LEU A 629 31.43 -8.57 -21.10
CA LEU A 629 31.29 -9.26 -19.83
C LEU A 629 31.41 -10.78 -20.06
N ILE A 630 30.67 -11.32 -21.03
CA ILE A 630 30.71 -12.74 -21.38
C ILE A 630 32.13 -13.19 -21.71
N ALA A 631 32.88 -12.37 -22.45
CA ALA A 631 34.24 -12.67 -22.86
C ALA A 631 35.24 -12.81 -21.69
N GLN A 632 34.93 -12.30 -20.49
CA GLN A 632 35.83 -12.35 -19.33
C GLN A 632 35.79 -13.68 -18.56
N PHE A 633 34.65 -14.38 -18.60
CA PHE A 633 34.44 -15.61 -17.83
C PHE A 633 34.84 -16.87 -18.61
N GLY A 634 34.91 -18.02 -17.91
CA GLY A 634 35.32 -19.30 -18.49
C GLY A 634 34.29 -19.86 -19.47
N GLN A 635 33.03 -19.97 -19.02
CA GLN A 635 31.86 -20.35 -19.83
C GLN A 635 30.71 -19.41 -19.48
N ALA A 636 29.81 -19.15 -20.42
CA ALA A 636 28.60 -18.38 -20.17
C ALA A 636 27.36 -19.25 -20.38
N HIS A 637 26.49 -19.26 -19.38
CA HIS A 637 25.23 -19.99 -19.34
C HIS A 637 24.10 -18.96 -19.29
N LEU A 638 23.46 -18.74 -20.44
CA LEU A 638 22.49 -17.66 -20.59
C LEU A 638 21.05 -18.15 -20.39
N ILE A 639 20.19 -17.29 -19.89
CA ILE A 639 18.75 -17.57 -19.75
C ILE A 639 17.91 -16.50 -20.46
N ALA A 640 16.88 -16.94 -21.17
CA ALA A 640 15.90 -16.06 -21.79
C ALA A 640 14.85 -15.65 -20.74
N ARG A 641 14.47 -14.38 -20.72
CA ARG A 641 13.42 -13.88 -19.84
C ARG A 641 12.10 -13.82 -20.61
N LYS A 642 11.05 -14.42 -20.05
CA LYS A 642 9.72 -14.38 -20.62
C LYS A 642 9.18 -12.95 -20.58
N GLY A 643 8.59 -12.48 -21.67
CA GLY A 643 7.99 -11.15 -21.76
C GLY A 643 8.99 -9.99 -21.94
N LEU A 644 10.27 -10.28 -22.24
CA LEU A 644 11.17 -9.28 -22.82
C LEU A 644 11.04 -9.27 -24.34
N GLU A 645 11.06 -8.08 -24.94
CA GLU A 645 10.86 -7.92 -26.39
C GLU A 645 11.93 -8.66 -27.20
N VAL A 646 13.17 -8.67 -26.72
CA VAL A 646 14.26 -9.44 -27.34
C VAL A 646 13.97 -10.95 -27.35
N THR A 647 13.37 -11.50 -26.29
CA THR A 647 13.03 -12.93 -26.25
C THR A 647 11.93 -13.25 -27.26
N ASN A 648 10.92 -12.39 -27.38
CA ASN A 648 9.83 -12.54 -28.34
C ASN A 648 10.34 -12.45 -29.78
N LEU A 649 11.21 -11.48 -30.08
CA LEU A 649 11.87 -11.33 -31.37
C LEU A 649 12.63 -12.59 -31.78
N LEU A 650 13.51 -13.08 -30.90
CA LEU A 650 14.36 -14.23 -31.21
C LEU A 650 13.54 -15.52 -31.37
N LYS A 651 12.38 -15.64 -30.73
CA LYS A 651 11.44 -16.75 -30.96
C LYS A 651 10.81 -16.69 -32.34
N LEU A 652 10.33 -15.52 -32.76
CA LEU A 652 9.73 -15.35 -34.09
C LEU A 652 10.70 -15.70 -35.22
N GLN A 653 11.97 -15.37 -35.02
CA GLN A 653 13.04 -15.65 -35.97
C GLN A 653 13.59 -17.07 -35.86
N GLN A 654 13.01 -17.91 -34.98
CA GLN A 654 13.45 -19.28 -34.73
C GLN A 654 14.95 -19.35 -34.38
N ALA A 655 15.47 -18.32 -33.72
CA ALA A 655 16.87 -18.17 -33.37
C ALA A 655 17.23 -18.85 -32.03
N LEU A 656 16.21 -19.23 -31.25
CA LEU A 656 16.34 -19.92 -29.99
C LEU A 656 16.11 -21.44 -30.17
N PRO A 657 16.81 -22.28 -29.40
CA PRO A 657 16.70 -23.73 -29.55
C PRO A 657 15.31 -24.25 -29.14
N GLU A 658 14.96 -25.40 -29.71
CA GLU A 658 13.79 -26.17 -29.26
C GLU A 658 13.92 -26.53 -27.77
N GLY A 659 12.81 -26.45 -27.03
CA GLY A 659 12.80 -26.71 -25.58
C GLY A 659 13.32 -25.58 -24.71
N LEU A 660 13.53 -24.37 -25.26
CA LEU A 660 13.90 -23.16 -24.50
C LEU A 660 13.13 -23.07 -23.17
N ILE A 661 13.89 -22.85 -22.08
CA ILE A 661 13.33 -22.57 -20.76
C ILE A 661 13.47 -21.09 -20.47
N GLU A 662 12.33 -20.43 -20.24
CA GLU A 662 12.28 -19.00 -19.93
C GLU A 662 11.99 -18.76 -18.44
N THR A 663 12.52 -17.66 -17.91
CA THR A 663 12.24 -17.21 -16.55
C THR A 663 11.26 -16.03 -16.50
N LEU A 664 10.38 -16.03 -15.49
CA LEU A 664 9.50 -14.92 -15.13
C LEU A 664 10.07 -14.07 -13.97
N ASP A 665 10.72 -14.70 -12.99
CA ASP A 665 11.05 -14.10 -11.68
C ASP A 665 12.55 -13.88 -11.47
N GLY A 666 13.37 -13.94 -12.53
CA GLY A 666 14.82 -13.81 -12.45
C GLY A 666 15.35 -12.37 -12.25
N ALA A 667 14.53 -11.45 -11.73
CA ALA A 667 14.81 -10.02 -11.55
C ALA A 667 14.18 -9.54 -10.21
N PRO A 668 14.56 -8.39 -9.64
CA PRO A 668 15.47 -7.37 -10.16
C PRO A 668 16.95 -7.59 -9.85
N THR A 669 17.32 -8.49 -8.92
CA THR A 669 18.72 -8.62 -8.48
C THR A 669 19.44 -9.83 -9.08
N CYS A 670 20.77 -9.82 -9.02
CA CYS A 670 21.61 -10.97 -9.38
C CYS A 670 21.27 -12.23 -8.55
N VAL A 671 20.80 -12.08 -7.31
CA VAL A 671 20.38 -13.23 -6.48
C VAL A 671 19.09 -13.84 -7.03
N ASN A 672 18.12 -13.00 -7.47
CA ASN A 672 16.90 -13.47 -8.13
C ASN A 672 17.23 -14.26 -9.40
N LEU A 673 18.16 -13.74 -10.21
CA LEU A 673 18.61 -14.41 -11.44
C LEU A 673 19.23 -15.77 -11.13
N ALA A 674 20.18 -15.83 -10.19
CA ALA A 674 20.83 -17.08 -9.80
C ALA A 674 19.81 -18.09 -9.27
N ALA A 675 18.98 -17.71 -8.30
CA ALA A 675 17.95 -18.57 -7.73
C ALA A 675 17.02 -19.12 -8.81
N CYS A 676 16.59 -18.28 -9.75
CA CYS A 676 15.72 -18.72 -10.82
C CYS A 676 16.41 -19.65 -11.82
N VAL A 677 17.67 -19.37 -12.20
CA VAL A 677 18.41 -20.25 -13.13
C VAL A 677 18.56 -21.66 -12.55
N PHE A 678 18.93 -21.78 -11.28
CA PHE A 678 19.05 -23.09 -10.63
C PHE A 678 17.70 -23.79 -10.44
N ALA A 679 16.65 -23.04 -10.05
CA ALA A 679 15.29 -23.58 -9.96
C ALA A 679 14.80 -24.11 -11.32
N GLU A 680 14.98 -23.34 -12.39
CA GLU A 680 14.60 -23.73 -13.75
C GLU A 680 15.41 -24.91 -14.27
N ALA A 681 16.71 -24.95 -14.00
CA ALA A 681 17.56 -26.09 -14.32
C ALA A 681 17.21 -27.36 -13.51
N GLY A 682 16.38 -27.24 -12.46
CA GLY A 682 15.82 -28.36 -11.70
C GLY A 682 16.58 -28.68 -10.41
N TYR A 683 17.33 -27.74 -9.85
CA TYR A 683 18.00 -27.87 -8.56
C TYR A 683 17.04 -27.56 -7.41
N GLN A 684 17.11 -28.33 -6.33
CA GLN A 684 16.16 -28.24 -5.22
C GLN A 684 16.76 -27.81 -3.87
N ASN A 685 18.07 -27.60 -3.76
CA ASN A 685 18.70 -27.24 -2.50
C ASN A 685 19.43 -25.90 -2.64
N LEU A 686 18.76 -24.81 -2.23
CA LEU A 686 19.27 -23.43 -2.36
C LEU A 686 19.57 -22.85 -0.97
N ILE A 687 20.73 -22.22 -0.82
CA ILE A 687 21.18 -21.62 0.43
C ILE A 687 21.50 -20.14 0.16
N PHE A 688 20.93 -19.23 0.94
CA PHE A 688 21.12 -17.79 0.80
C PHE A 688 22.10 -17.30 1.86
N CYS A 689 23.15 -16.60 1.44
CA CYS A 689 24.22 -16.10 2.28
C CYS A 689 24.50 -14.64 1.91
N GLY A 690 24.51 -13.70 2.87
CA GLY A 690 24.67 -12.28 2.57
C GLY A 690 23.53 -11.66 1.75
N VAL A 691 22.31 -12.19 1.84
CA VAL A 691 21.11 -11.72 1.11
C VAL A 691 20.16 -11.01 2.08
N ASP A 692 20.52 -9.79 2.47
CA ASP A 692 19.82 -9.10 3.56
C ASP A 692 18.50 -8.47 3.13
N LEU A 693 18.45 -7.76 1.99
CA LEU A 693 17.23 -7.11 1.48
C LEU A 693 16.50 -6.20 2.51
N ALA A 694 17.21 -5.70 3.52
CA ALA A 694 16.78 -4.75 4.54
C ALA A 694 17.94 -3.84 4.95
N ALA A 695 17.63 -2.67 5.49
CA ALA A 695 18.62 -1.76 6.05
C ALA A 695 18.94 -2.13 7.51
N ARG A 696 20.19 -1.92 7.91
CA ARG A 696 20.63 -2.00 9.31
C ARG A 696 20.40 -0.67 10.04
N GLU A 697 20.33 -0.70 11.37
CA GLU A 697 20.25 0.52 12.20
C GLU A 697 21.42 1.48 11.98
N ASP A 698 22.58 0.97 11.57
CA ASP A 698 23.79 1.75 11.23
C ASP A 698 23.78 2.32 9.79
N GLY A 699 22.76 2.03 8.98
CA GLY A 699 22.61 2.50 7.61
C GLY A 699 23.48 1.78 6.57
N ALA A 700 24.22 0.73 6.93
CA ALA A 700 25.04 -0.02 5.98
C ALA A 700 24.18 -0.84 5.00
N HIS A 701 24.52 -0.79 3.71
CA HIS A 701 23.83 -1.51 2.63
C HIS A 701 24.68 -2.63 2.00
N HIS A 702 25.99 -2.66 2.27
CA HIS A 702 26.93 -3.63 1.71
C HIS A 702 27.92 -4.15 2.77
N ALA A 703 28.48 -5.34 2.54
CA ALA A 703 29.56 -5.90 3.34
C ALA A 703 30.85 -5.07 3.25
N SER A 704 31.69 -5.15 4.29
CA SER A 704 32.98 -4.45 4.32
C SER A 704 33.95 -4.99 3.27
N ASN A 705 34.79 -4.12 2.70
CA ASN A 705 35.69 -4.39 1.58
C ASN A 705 34.99 -4.65 0.24
N SER A 706 33.78 -4.14 0.06
CA SER A 706 33.10 -4.16 -1.24
C SER A 706 33.89 -3.36 -2.29
N TYR A 707 33.58 -3.56 -3.59
CA TYR A 707 34.13 -2.69 -4.64
C TYR A 707 33.84 -1.20 -4.38
N TYR A 708 32.74 -0.89 -3.69
CA TYR A 708 32.35 0.48 -3.35
C TYR A 708 33.28 1.13 -2.31
N ASP A 709 34.01 0.33 -1.51
CA ASP A 709 34.94 0.85 -0.51
C ASP A 709 36.29 1.24 -1.13
N ASP A 710 36.71 0.55 -2.21
CA ASP A 710 37.98 0.80 -2.88
C ASP A 710 37.91 1.96 -3.89
N VAL A 711 36.71 2.25 -4.40
CA VAL A 711 36.53 3.29 -5.41
C VAL A 711 35.62 4.39 -4.88
N ASN A 712 36.21 5.56 -4.63
CA ASN A 712 35.53 6.77 -4.18
C ASN A 712 34.67 7.37 -5.31
N LEU A 713 33.68 6.61 -5.79
CA LEU A 713 32.88 6.93 -6.96
C LEU A 713 31.48 7.41 -6.58
N LYS A 714 31.36 8.73 -6.45
CA LYS A 714 30.09 9.48 -6.58
C LYS A 714 29.26 9.08 -7.82
N LEU A 715 29.89 8.47 -8.83
CA LEU A 715 29.26 8.08 -10.10
C LEU A 715 28.33 6.86 -9.99
N LEU A 716 28.60 5.88 -9.13
CA LEU A 716 27.65 4.77 -8.84
C LEU A 716 26.73 5.12 -7.67
N HIS A 717 27.22 5.92 -6.71
CA HIS A 717 26.43 6.44 -5.59
C HIS A 717 25.30 7.40 -5.99
N GLY A 718 25.26 7.87 -7.24
CA GLY A 718 24.12 8.61 -7.79
C GLY A 718 22.78 7.86 -7.71
N PHE A 719 22.81 6.53 -7.60
CA PHE A 719 21.62 5.70 -7.34
C PHE A 719 21.20 5.64 -5.87
N ALA A 720 22.08 5.99 -4.93
CA ALA A 720 21.85 5.85 -3.49
C ALA A 720 21.72 7.18 -2.74
N GLU A 721 22.42 8.24 -3.17
CA GLU A 721 22.60 9.45 -2.34
C GLU A 721 21.50 10.52 -2.45
N LYS A 722 20.52 10.37 -3.35
CA LYS A 722 19.39 11.33 -3.44
C LYS A 722 18.03 10.78 -3.04
N SER A 723 17.99 9.56 -2.51
CA SER A 723 16.79 9.00 -1.88
C SER A 723 16.72 9.36 -0.39
N LYS A 724 17.00 10.62 -0.02
CA LYS A 724 16.70 11.13 1.34
C LYS A 724 15.18 11.26 1.61
N VAL A 725 14.33 10.77 0.70
CA VAL A 725 12.88 10.68 0.82
C VAL A 725 12.34 9.33 0.29
N ALA A 726 13.16 8.27 0.18
CA ALA A 726 12.57 6.95 0.00
C ALA A 726 11.99 6.53 1.36
N GLU A 727 10.66 6.61 1.48
CA GLU A 727 9.93 6.05 2.62
C GLU A 727 10.37 4.59 2.80
N HIS A 728 11.21 4.34 3.81
CA HIS A 728 11.61 3.01 4.19
C HIS A 728 10.35 2.27 4.68
N MET A 729 10.03 1.17 4.02
CA MET A 729 8.86 0.36 4.33
C MET A 729 9.22 -0.72 5.34
N LEU A 730 8.28 -1.06 6.21
CA LEU A 730 8.48 -2.12 7.20
C LEU A 730 8.32 -3.50 6.55
N VAL A 731 9.27 -4.39 6.82
CA VAL A 731 9.27 -5.80 6.45
C VAL A 731 9.57 -6.65 7.68
N GLU A 732 9.12 -7.90 7.67
CA GLU A 732 9.47 -8.86 8.71
C GLU A 732 10.95 -9.27 8.56
N GLY A 733 11.69 -9.24 9.65
CA GLY A 733 13.08 -9.68 9.76
C GLY A 733 13.19 -11.20 9.94
N PHE A 734 14.41 -11.72 9.77
CA PHE A 734 14.72 -13.15 9.89
C PHE A 734 14.35 -13.78 11.25
N ASP A 735 14.24 -12.98 12.29
CA ASP A 735 13.90 -13.34 13.68
C ASP A 735 12.46 -12.95 14.07
N GLY A 736 11.65 -12.47 13.12
CA GLY A 736 10.29 -11.97 13.36
C GLY A 736 10.23 -10.51 13.82
N SER A 737 11.36 -9.81 13.94
CA SER A 737 11.40 -8.37 14.19
C SER A 737 10.85 -7.56 13.00
N GLN A 738 10.60 -6.27 13.18
CA GLN A 738 10.27 -5.36 12.08
C GLN A 738 11.54 -4.62 11.64
N MET A 739 11.87 -4.72 10.35
CA MET A 739 13.02 -4.07 9.73
C MET A 739 12.58 -3.10 8.64
N THR A 740 13.43 -2.15 8.30
CA THR A 740 13.18 -1.20 7.20
C THR A 740 13.79 -1.72 5.90
N SER A 741 13.06 -1.56 4.79
CA SER A 741 13.53 -1.93 3.45
C SER A 741 13.09 -0.89 2.41
N LYS A 742 13.69 -0.97 1.21
CA LYS A 742 13.39 -0.09 0.08
C LYS A 742 12.60 -0.82 -1.00
N GLY A 743 11.92 -0.07 -1.87
CA GLY A 743 11.02 -0.62 -2.89
C GLY A 743 11.64 -1.73 -3.76
N GLU A 744 12.89 -1.56 -4.20
CA GLU A 744 13.57 -2.54 -5.04
C GLU A 744 13.87 -3.86 -4.30
N PHE A 745 14.16 -3.78 -2.99
CA PHE A 745 14.40 -4.95 -2.16
C PHE A 745 13.11 -5.71 -1.84
N ILE A 746 12.01 -4.99 -1.62
CA ILE A 746 10.69 -5.61 -1.49
C ILE A 746 10.28 -6.32 -2.78
N PHE A 747 10.57 -5.73 -3.94
CA PHE A 747 10.36 -6.41 -5.20
C PHE A 747 11.22 -7.67 -5.35
N ALA A 748 12.49 -7.62 -4.91
CA ALA A 748 13.36 -8.79 -4.88
C ALA A 748 12.84 -9.91 -3.96
N LEU A 749 12.32 -9.56 -2.77
CA LEU A 749 11.67 -10.50 -1.83
C LEU A 749 10.45 -11.16 -2.47
N ASP A 750 9.58 -10.36 -3.08
CA ASP A 750 8.39 -10.85 -3.77
C ASP A 750 8.75 -11.82 -4.91
N ALA A 751 9.76 -11.49 -5.73
CA ALA A 751 10.20 -12.35 -6.82
C ALA A 751 10.79 -13.67 -6.32
N LEU A 752 11.59 -13.67 -5.24
CA LEU A 752 12.07 -14.91 -4.60
C LEU A 752 10.89 -15.77 -4.11
N ALA A 753 9.91 -15.15 -3.45
CA ALA A 753 8.72 -15.85 -2.97
C ALA A 753 7.95 -16.53 -4.12
N GLN A 754 7.84 -15.88 -5.29
CA GLN A 754 7.20 -16.47 -6.46
C GLN A 754 7.98 -17.66 -7.04
N ILE A 755 9.32 -17.62 -7.01
CA ILE A 755 10.15 -18.77 -7.38
C ILE A 755 9.80 -19.98 -6.50
N PHE A 756 9.77 -19.82 -5.18
CA PHE A 756 9.48 -20.94 -4.28
C PHE A 756 8.02 -21.42 -4.36
N LYS A 757 7.08 -20.51 -4.62
CA LYS A 757 5.68 -20.89 -4.90
C LYS A 757 5.57 -21.73 -6.18
N ARG A 758 6.31 -21.37 -7.23
CA ARG A 758 6.34 -22.08 -8.52
C ARG A 758 7.11 -23.40 -8.45
N PHE A 759 8.10 -23.48 -7.57
CA PHE A 759 8.94 -24.66 -7.35
C PHE A 759 8.87 -25.12 -5.89
N PRO A 760 7.72 -25.65 -5.43
CA PRO A 760 7.51 -26.02 -4.02
C PRO A 760 8.40 -27.16 -3.54
N ALA A 761 9.07 -27.87 -4.46
CA ALA A 761 10.05 -28.91 -4.12
C ALA A 761 11.40 -28.33 -3.67
N ILE A 762 11.66 -27.04 -3.86
CA ILE A 762 12.90 -26.39 -3.42
C ILE A 762 12.91 -26.31 -1.89
N LYS A 763 13.97 -26.85 -1.30
CA LYS A 763 14.37 -26.62 0.08
C LYS A 763 15.30 -25.41 0.10
N ALA A 764 14.80 -24.28 0.59
CA ALA A 764 15.56 -23.05 0.67
C ALA A 764 15.95 -22.74 2.12
N VAL A 765 17.25 -22.54 2.37
CA VAL A 765 17.78 -22.14 3.68
C VAL A 765 18.32 -20.71 3.58
N ASN A 766 17.99 -19.85 4.54
CA ASN A 766 18.54 -18.49 4.62
C ASN A 766 19.48 -18.36 5.82
N LEU A 767 20.72 -17.97 5.59
CA LEU A 767 21.72 -17.69 6.65
C LEU A 767 21.89 -16.19 6.91
N SER A 768 21.22 -15.36 6.10
CA SER A 768 21.37 -13.90 6.13
C SER A 768 20.56 -13.31 7.27
N ARG A 769 21.14 -12.33 7.98
CA ARG A 769 20.51 -11.63 9.10
C ARG A 769 19.82 -10.33 8.63
N GLY A 770 18.89 -10.48 7.67
CA GLY A 770 18.11 -9.39 7.08
C GLY A 770 16.61 -9.67 7.04
N ALA A 771 15.93 -9.23 5.98
CA ALA A 771 14.51 -9.51 5.76
C ALA A 771 14.24 -11.03 5.67
N HIS A 772 13.10 -11.45 6.21
CA HIS A 772 12.58 -12.78 6.02
C HIS A 772 12.19 -12.98 4.53
N ILE A 773 12.79 -13.98 3.89
CA ILE A 773 12.48 -14.36 2.52
C ILE A 773 11.38 -15.44 2.57
N PRO A 774 10.14 -15.15 2.12
CA PRO A 774 9.05 -16.11 2.20
C PRO A 774 9.37 -17.41 1.43
N GLY A 775 9.08 -18.56 2.04
CA GLY A 775 9.41 -19.87 1.46
C GLY A 775 10.81 -20.39 1.81
N THR A 776 11.57 -19.66 2.63
CA THR A 776 12.87 -20.11 3.16
C THR A 776 12.77 -20.49 4.64
N THR A 777 13.72 -21.28 5.13
CA THR A 777 13.92 -21.52 6.57
C THR A 777 15.20 -20.83 7.01
N TRP A 778 15.10 -19.90 7.97
CA TRP A 778 16.29 -19.30 8.53
C TRP A 778 17.08 -20.29 9.41
N ARG A 779 18.41 -20.22 9.35
CA ARG A 779 19.32 -21.00 10.20
C ARG A 779 20.51 -20.15 10.61
N ASP A 780 20.95 -20.31 11.85
CA ASP A 780 22.21 -19.71 12.31
C ASP A 780 23.39 -20.42 11.64
N ASP A 781 24.32 -19.64 11.10
CA ASP A 781 25.52 -20.13 10.44
C ASP A 781 26.49 -20.83 11.40
N ASN A 782 26.42 -20.59 12.70
CA ASN A 782 27.22 -21.34 13.68
C ASN A 782 26.70 -22.76 13.90
N GLU A 783 25.42 -23.02 13.63
CA GLU A 783 24.76 -24.31 13.91
C GLU A 783 24.52 -25.14 12.65
N PHE A 784 24.32 -24.48 11.51
CA PHE A 784 23.99 -25.15 10.26
C PHE A 784 25.22 -25.83 9.64
N GLN A 785 25.07 -27.10 9.24
CA GLN A 785 26.13 -27.87 8.58
C GLN A 785 25.56 -28.54 7.32
N LEU A 786 26.38 -28.66 6.27
CA LEU A 786 25.98 -29.40 5.09
C LEU A 786 26.22 -30.90 5.30
N ALA A 787 25.25 -31.72 4.91
CA ALA A 787 25.38 -33.17 4.95
C ALA A 787 26.36 -33.72 3.88
N VAL A 788 26.69 -32.89 2.87
CA VAL A 788 27.56 -33.26 1.75
C VAL A 788 29.01 -33.06 2.16
N LYS A 789 29.85 -34.10 2.03
CA LYS A 789 31.27 -34.03 2.41
C LYS A 789 32.13 -33.24 1.44
N GLN A 790 31.89 -33.39 0.14
CA GLN A 790 32.61 -32.70 -0.93
C GLN A 790 31.84 -32.83 -2.24
N ILE A 791 31.97 -31.84 -3.13
CA ILE A 791 31.46 -31.89 -4.49
C ILE A 791 32.61 -31.83 -5.49
N ASP A 792 32.56 -32.70 -6.51
CA ASP A 792 33.35 -32.54 -7.72
C ASP A 792 32.77 -31.40 -8.58
N LYS A 793 33.36 -30.20 -8.44
CA LYS A 793 32.93 -28.98 -9.13
C LYS A 793 33.04 -29.09 -10.65
N GLY A 794 34.07 -29.77 -11.16
CA GLY A 794 34.29 -29.96 -12.60
C GLY A 794 33.22 -30.86 -13.21
N ARG A 795 32.89 -31.97 -12.55
CA ARG A 795 31.78 -32.84 -12.94
C ARG A 795 30.44 -32.12 -12.84
N PHE A 796 30.24 -31.30 -11.81
CA PHE A 796 29.05 -30.47 -11.68
C PHE A 796 28.91 -29.53 -12.87
N LYS A 797 29.92 -28.68 -13.15
CA LYS A 797 29.89 -27.72 -14.27
C LYS A 797 29.63 -28.39 -15.61
N THR A 798 30.27 -29.54 -15.86
CA THR A 798 30.05 -30.34 -17.07
C THR A 798 28.60 -30.81 -17.19
N ARG A 799 28.00 -31.32 -16.09
CA ARG A 799 26.61 -31.78 -16.07
C ARG A 799 25.63 -30.61 -16.18
N PHE A 800 25.87 -29.52 -15.46
CA PHE A 800 25.08 -28.28 -15.51
C PHE A 800 25.05 -27.72 -16.92
N GLY A 801 26.22 -27.63 -17.57
CA GLY A 801 26.36 -27.17 -18.94
C GLY A 801 25.55 -27.99 -19.95
N LYS A 802 25.26 -29.29 -19.72
CA LYS A 802 24.39 -30.09 -20.61
C LYS A 802 22.93 -29.61 -20.64
N GLY A 803 22.51 -28.78 -19.68
CA GLY A 803 21.21 -28.11 -19.68
C GLY A 803 21.11 -26.97 -20.70
N PHE A 804 22.23 -26.53 -21.27
CA PHE A 804 22.31 -25.37 -22.16
C PHE A 804 22.65 -25.80 -23.59
N ALA A 805 21.80 -25.43 -24.54
CA ALA A 805 22.00 -25.70 -25.97
C ALA A 805 22.59 -24.47 -26.66
N PRO A 806 23.48 -24.65 -27.66
CA PRO A 806 23.94 -23.55 -28.49
C PRO A 806 22.77 -22.91 -29.24
N THR A 807 22.79 -21.59 -29.39
CA THR A 807 21.84 -20.89 -30.26
C THR A 807 22.16 -21.18 -31.72
N GLN A 808 21.13 -21.39 -32.54
CA GLN A 808 21.27 -21.64 -33.98
C GLN A 808 20.50 -20.58 -34.77
N PRO A 809 21.10 -19.41 -35.01
CA PRO A 809 20.46 -18.40 -35.82
C PRO A 809 20.27 -18.91 -37.26
N GLN A 810 19.04 -18.92 -37.77
CA GLN A 810 18.75 -19.18 -39.17
C GLN A 810 18.68 -17.87 -39.95
N GLY A 811 19.43 -17.76 -41.05
CA GLY A 811 19.44 -16.55 -41.89
C GLY A 811 20.02 -15.31 -41.20
N GLU A 812 19.69 -14.13 -41.73
CA GLU A 812 20.04 -12.86 -41.10
C GLU A 812 19.11 -12.63 -39.91
N LEU A 813 19.64 -12.70 -38.68
CA LEU A 813 18.88 -12.46 -37.44
C LEU A 813 18.11 -11.14 -37.44
N TYR A 814 18.52 -10.13 -38.20
CA TYR A 814 17.78 -8.90 -38.52
C TYR A 814 18.70 -8.02 -39.37
N SER A 815 18.11 -7.22 -40.26
CA SER A 815 18.82 -6.18 -41.00
C SER A 815 18.39 -4.80 -40.47
N ALA A 816 19.29 -3.81 -40.55
CA ALA A 816 18.93 -2.43 -40.27
C ALA A 816 17.81 -1.93 -41.19
N ALA A 817 17.73 -2.46 -42.42
CA ALA A 817 16.67 -2.13 -43.38
C ALA A 817 15.27 -2.54 -42.88
N HIS A 818 15.11 -3.74 -42.33
CA HIS A 818 13.82 -4.17 -41.76
C HIS A 818 13.41 -3.34 -40.54
N LEU A 819 14.37 -2.92 -39.71
CA LEU A 819 14.12 -2.01 -38.59
C LEU A 819 13.62 -0.66 -39.11
N VAL A 820 14.30 -0.08 -40.11
CA VAL A 820 13.93 1.20 -40.71
C VAL A 820 12.55 1.15 -41.34
N GLU A 821 12.21 0.13 -42.15
CA GLU A 821 10.88 -0.01 -42.76
C GLU A 821 9.75 -0.07 -41.73
N LEU A 822 9.96 -0.78 -40.62
CA LEU A 822 8.98 -0.91 -39.55
C LEU A 822 8.88 0.36 -38.68
N VAL A 823 9.99 1.08 -38.45
CA VAL A 823 9.94 2.38 -37.79
C VAL A 823 9.30 3.43 -38.69
N ASP A 824 9.53 3.39 -40.01
CA ASP A 824 8.85 4.23 -40.98
C ASP A 824 7.33 3.93 -41.02
N TYR A 825 6.95 2.65 -40.94
CA TYR A 825 5.54 2.27 -40.79
C TYR A 825 4.93 2.88 -39.52
N LEU A 826 5.61 2.78 -38.38
CA LEU A 826 5.17 3.40 -37.12
C LEU A 826 5.04 4.91 -37.24
N ALA A 827 6.05 5.58 -37.79
CA ALA A 827 6.03 7.02 -38.04
C ALA A 827 4.85 7.40 -38.94
N SER A 828 4.55 6.59 -39.97
CA SER A 828 3.40 6.81 -40.86
C SER A 828 2.06 6.65 -40.16
N GLN A 829 1.90 5.66 -39.26
CA GLN A 829 0.67 5.51 -38.48
C GLN A 829 0.48 6.68 -37.52
N MET A 830 1.57 7.16 -36.90
CA MET A 830 1.52 8.32 -36.02
C MET A 830 1.17 9.61 -36.78
N GLN A 831 1.77 9.84 -37.95
CA GLN A 831 1.43 10.98 -38.81
C GLN A 831 -0.03 10.95 -39.28
N ARG A 832 -0.59 9.76 -39.53
CA ARG A 832 -2.03 9.62 -39.83
C ARG A 832 -2.91 10.02 -38.66
N LEU A 833 -2.59 9.53 -37.45
CA LEU A 833 -3.32 9.89 -36.23
C LEU A 833 -3.18 11.39 -35.92
N GLU A 834 -2.01 11.98 -36.14
CA GLU A 834 -1.74 13.42 -36.03
C GLU A 834 -2.64 14.24 -36.97
N ALA A 835 -2.63 13.90 -38.27
CA ALA A 835 -3.42 14.63 -39.27
C ALA A 835 -4.92 14.62 -38.95
N GLN A 836 -5.42 13.57 -38.28
CA GLN A 836 -6.80 13.51 -37.81
C GLN A 836 -7.06 14.46 -36.62
N VAL A 837 -6.11 14.59 -35.68
CA VAL A 837 -6.21 15.56 -34.58
C VAL A 837 -6.11 17.01 -35.07
N GLU A 838 -5.17 17.30 -35.97
CA GLU A 838 -5.00 18.65 -36.55
C GLU A 838 -6.22 19.13 -37.32
N ARG A 839 -6.93 18.21 -37.98
CA ARG A 839 -8.18 18.51 -38.70
C ARG A 839 -9.41 18.55 -37.80
N LEU A 840 -9.24 18.36 -36.49
CA LEU A 840 -10.32 18.21 -35.50
C LEU A 840 -11.29 17.04 -35.83
N GLU A 841 -10.84 16.07 -36.63
CA GLU A 841 -11.58 14.84 -36.94
C GLU A 841 -11.53 13.85 -35.76
N LEU A 842 -10.58 14.05 -34.83
CA LEU A 842 -10.33 13.22 -33.66
C LEU A 842 -10.02 14.12 -32.45
N GLY A 843 -10.72 13.95 -31.33
CA GLY A 843 -10.37 14.65 -30.08
C GLY A 843 -9.03 14.16 -29.52
N VAL A 844 -8.33 15.00 -28.74
CA VAL A 844 -7.04 14.63 -28.10
C VAL A 844 -7.15 13.34 -27.27
N PHE A 845 -8.29 13.11 -26.63
CA PHE A 845 -8.56 11.89 -25.88
C PHE A 845 -8.79 10.67 -26.76
N ASP A 846 -9.52 10.84 -27.86
CA ASP A 846 -9.73 9.79 -28.86
C ASP A 846 -8.42 9.42 -29.56
N TYR A 847 -7.51 10.38 -29.73
CA TYR A 847 -6.12 10.12 -30.13
C TYR A 847 -5.41 9.22 -29.14
N PHE A 848 -5.37 9.60 -27.85
CA PHE A 848 -4.72 8.76 -26.85
C PHE A 848 -5.38 7.37 -26.78
N LYS A 849 -6.71 7.28 -26.95
CA LYS A 849 -7.44 6.00 -27.04
C LYS A 849 -7.01 5.17 -28.26
N ALA A 850 -6.97 5.75 -29.44
CA ALA A 850 -6.57 5.08 -30.69
C ALA A 850 -5.09 4.67 -30.67
N PHE A 851 -4.22 5.55 -30.19
CA PHE A 851 -2.80 5.28 -30.02
C PHE A 851 -2.55 4.15 -29.01
N ARG A 852 -3.27 4.13 -27.88
CA ARG A 852 -3.21 3.02 -26.92
C ARG A 852 -3.68 1.70 -27.55
N GLN A 853 -4.75 1.72 -28.34
CA GLN A 853 -5.21 0.52 -29.04
C GLN A 853 -4.13 -0.01 -29.98
N LEU A 854 -3.44 0.86 -30.72
CA LEU A 854 -2.30 0.47 -31.55
C LEU A 854 -1.20 -0.21 -30.72
N LEU A 855 -0.82 0.36 -29.57
CA LEU A 855 0.22 -0.19 -28.70
C LEU A 855 -0.19 -1.52 -28.04
N VAL A 856 -1.44 -1.68 -27.62
CA VAL A 856 -1.94 -2.92 -27.00
C VAL A 856 -2.02 -4.07 -28.02
N HIS A 857 -2.51 -3.79 -29.24
CA HIS A 857 -2.51 -4.80 -30.30
C HIS A 857 -1.08 -5.26 -30.62
N ALA A 858 -0.13 -4.34 -30.57
CA ALA A 858 1.27 -4.64 -30.77
C ALA A 858 1.91 -5.51 -29.68
N GLU A 859 1.57 -5.29 -28.41
CA GLU A 859 2.06 -6.13 -27.31
C GLU A 859 1.44 -7.54 -27.36
N ALA A 860 0.24 -7.68 -27.92
CA ALA A 860 -0.47 -8.96 -28.05
C ALA A 860 -0.02 -9.80 -29.25
N ASP A 861 0.46 -9.16 -30.31
CA ASP A 861 0.96 -9.81 -31.52
C ASP A 861 2.49 -9.76 -31.56
N PRO A 862 3.20 -10.89 -31.34
CA PRO A 862 4.65 -10.93 -31.40
C PRO A 862 5.20 -10.37 -32.72
N ALA A 863 4.46 -10.48 -33.85
CA ALA A 863 4.90 -9.97 -35.15
C ALA A 863 5.06 -8.43 -35.16
N GLN A 864 4.53 -7.74 -34.15
CA GLN A 864 4.59 -6.29 -33.97
C GLN A 864 5.58 -5.86 -32.88
N TRP A 865 6.56 -6.69 -32.52
CA TRP A 865 7.56 -6.44 -31.47
C TRP A 865 8.28 -5.07 -31.57
N LEU A 866 8.42 -4.50 -32.77
CA LEU A 866 8.99 -3.16 -32.96
C LEU A 866 8.08 -2.06 -32.42
N ILE A 867 6.77 -2.22 -32.53
CA ILE A 867 5.82 -1.34 -31.85
C ILE A 867 5.94 -1.53 -30.34
N ALA A 868 6.13 -2.77 -29.86
CA ALA A 868 6.37 -3.07 -28.44
C ALA A 868 7.68 -2.44 -27.89
N LEU A 869 8.71 -2.31 -28.73
CA LEU A 869 9.97 -1.62 -28.40
C LEU A 869 9.74 -0.14 -28.00
N PHE A 870 8.75 0.51 -28.63
CA PHE A 870 8.34 1.87 -28.31
C PHE A 870 7.19 1.95 -27.30
N ALA A 871 6.35 0.92 -27.20
CA ALA A 871 5.10 0.94 -26.42
C ALA A 871 5.29 1.41 -24.98
N ARG A 872 6.34 0.94 -24.32
CA ARG A 872 6.61 1.31 -22.92
C ARG A 872 7.01 2.78 -22.79
N SER A 873 8.00 3.23 -23.57
CA SER A 873 8.41 4.65 -23.61
C SER A 873 7.25 5.58 -23.94
N SER A 874 6.36 5.13 -24.83
CA SER A 874 5.15 5.86 -25.20
C SER A 874 4.12 5.94 -24.06
N LYS A 875 3.91 4.86 -23.29
CA LYS A 875 3.05 4.91 -22.08
C LYS A 875 3.56 5.88 -21.02
N PHE A 876 4.88 5.93 -20.80
CA PHE A 876 5.50 6.90 -19.88
C PHE A 876 5.31 8.34 -20.34
N PHE A 877 5.48 8.57 -21.63
CA PHE A 877 5.25 9.88 -22.19
C PHE A 877 3.80 10.31 -21.97
N GLU A 878 2.85 9.42 -22.22
CA GLU A 878 1.43 9.74 -22.09
C GLU A 878 1.13 10.17 -20.65
N ALA A 879 1.71 9.46 -19.67
CA ALA A 879 1.65 9.85 -18.26
C ALA A 879 2.21 11.26 -18.00
N GLN A 880 3.36 11.62 -18.58
CA GLN A 880 3.94 12.97 -18.43
C GLN A 880 3.10 14.06 -19.10
N ALA A 881 2.54 13.79 -20.27
CA ALA A 881 1.65 14.71 -20.98
C ALA A 881 0.37 14.98 -20.16
N LEU A 882 -0.25 13.93 -19.60
CA LEU A 882 -1.44 14.07 -18.76
C LEU A 882 -1.13 14.80 -17.44
N ALA A 883 0.04 14.54 -16.84
CA ALA A 883 0.50 15.25 -15.65
C ALA A 883 0.74 16.75 -15.95
N TYR A 884 1.35 17.07 -17.10
CA TYR A 884 1.50 18.45 -17.57
C TYR A 884 0.14 19.11 -17.82
N ALA A 885 -0.80 18.45 -18.51
CA ALA A 885 -2.14 18.98 -18.78
C ALA A 885 -2.86 19.38 -17.50
N THR A 886 -2.80 18.48 -16.50
CA THR A 886 -3.42 18.70 -15.20
C THR A 886 -2.77 19.88 -14.50
N ARG A 887 -1.44 19.95 -14.48
CA ARG A 887 -0.72 21.07 -13.85
C ARG A 887 -1.00 22.39 -14.56
N TYR A 888 -1.06 22.38 -15.89
CA TYR A 888 -1.37 23.56 -16.71
C TYR A 888 -2.77 24.09 -16.39
N TYR A 889 -3.75 23.19 -16.25
CA TYR A 889 -5.12 23.51 -15.85
C TYR A 889 -5.21 24.12 -14.45
N GLU A 890 -4.41 23.61 -13.49
CA GLU A 890 -4.35 24.17 -12.14
C GLU A 890 -3.79 25.59 -12.11
N THR A 891 -2.84 25.91 -12.99
CA THR A 891 -2.15 27.21 -12.95
C THR A 891 -2.78 28.26 -13.87
N HIS A 892 -3.62 27.86 -14.83
CA HIS A 892 -4.25 28.74 -15.83
C HIS A 892 -5.79 28.72 -15.76
N GLU A 893 -6.41 29.84 -16.16
CA GLU A 893 -7.87 29.93 -16.35
C GLU A 893 -8.25 29.45 -17.74
N VAL A 894 -8.21 28.13 -17.92
CA VAL A 894 -8.56 27.45 -19.18
C VAL A 894 -9.57 26.33 -18.91
N THR A 895 -10.27 25.93 -19.95
CA THR A 895 -11.10 24.72 -19.94
C THR A 895 -10.23 23.47 -19.85
N ALA A 896 -10.84 22.34 -19.47
CA ALA A 896 -10.14 21.06 -19.43
C ALA A 896 -9.60 20.71 -20.81
N GLN A 897 -10.42 20.89 -21.85
CA GLN A 897 -10.07 20.64 -23.23
C GLN A 897 -8.87 21.47 -23.69
N GLU A 898 -8.85 22.78 -23.44
CA GLU A 898 -7.72 23.64 -23.80
C GLU A 898 -6.42 23.22 -23.09
N ALA A 899 -6.49 22.84 -21.81
CA ALA A 899 -5.32 22.33 -21.10
C ALA A 899 -4.78 21.03 -21.70
N PHE A 900 -5.66 20.14 -22.16
CA PHE A 900 -5.28 18.91 -22.87
C PHE A 900 -4.71 19.18 -24.25
N GLU A 901 -5.29 20.11 -25.00
CA GLU A 901 -4.77 20.53 -26.30
C GLU A 901 -3.36 21.14 -26.15
N GLN A 902 -3.13 21.99 -25.14
CA GLN A 902 -1.81 22.54 -24.86
C GLN A 902 -0.79 21.46 -24.48
N ALA A 903 -1.19 20.54 -23.59
CA ALA A 903 -0.33 19.43 -23.21
C ALA A 903 -0.03 18.53 -24.41
N PHE A 904 -1.03 18.23 -25.23
CA PHE A 904 -0.88 17.45 -26.45
C PHE A 904 0.12 18.12 -27.40
N LEU A 905 -0.02 19.41 -27.71
CA LEU A 905 0.89 20.11 -28.62
C LEU A 905 2.35 20.06 -28.16
N ILE A 906 2.58 20.33 -26.86
CA ILE A 906 3.92 20.27 -26.27
C ILE A 906 4.45 18.85 -26.34
N ALA A 907 3.66 17.92 -25.83
CA ALA A 907 4.02 16.52 -25.78
C ALA A 907 4.36 16.02 -27.18
N PHE A 908 3.46 16.24 -28.13
CA PHE A 908 3.56 15.79 -29.50
C PHE A 908 4.85 16.26 -30.18
N LYS A 909 5.23 17.53 -30.01
CA LYS A 909 6.51 18.06 -30.52
C LYS A 909 7.71 17.27 -29.99
N HIS A 910 7.72 16.98 -28.69
CA HIS A 910 8.78 16.20 -28.06
C HIS A 910 8.77 14.74 -28.53
N TRP A 911 7.58 14.16 -28.75
CA TRP A 911 7.42 12.80 -29.27
C TRP A 911 7.94 12.66 -30.70
N GLN A 912 7.56 13.58 -31.61
CA GLN A 912 8.06 13.58 -32.99
C GLN A 912 9.58 13.69 -33.03
N GLN A 913 10.18 14.50 -32.14
CA GLN A 913 11.63 14.61 -32.07
C GLN A 913 12.27 13.31 -31.62
N PHE A 914 11.69 12.64 -30.62
CA PHE A 914 12.15 11.34 -30.13
C PHE A 914 12.14 10.29 -31.24
N TYR A 915 11.04 10.15 -32.01
CA TYR A 915 10.98 9.18 -33.11
C TYR A 915 11.95 9.51 -34.25
N ARG A 916 12.10 10.79 -34.62
CA ARG A 916 13.10 11.20 -35.62
C ARG A 916 14.52 10.83 -35.19
N ASN A 917 14.85 11.04 -33.92
CA ASN A 917 16.14 10.66 -33.38
C ASN A 917 16.30 9.13 -33.35
N ALA A 918 15.27 8.39 -32.92
CA ALA A 918 15.26 6.94 -32.91
C ALA A 918 15.43 6.32 -34.32
N ILE A 919 14.85 6.92 -35.36
CA ILE A 919 15.06 6.53 -36.77
C ILE A 919 16.51 6.75 -37.16
N ALA A 920 17.04 7.94 -36.90
CA ALA A 920 18.43 8.27 -37.22
C ALA A 920 19.41 7.33 -36.51
N ASP A 921 19.11 6.97 -35.26
CA ASP A 921 19.89 6.02 -34.45
C ASP A 921 19.93 4.62 -35.07
N LEU A 922 18.78 4.14 -35.56
CA LEU A 922 18.69 2.84 -36.24
C LEU A 922 19.39 2.84 -37.62
N GLN A 923 19.41 3.99 -38.31
CA GLN A 923 20.06 4.17 -39.61
C GLN A 923 21.59 4.32 -39.50
N ALA A 924 22.10 4.90 -38.41
CA ALA A 924 23.52 5.21 -38.21
C ALA A 924 24.39 4.01 -37.78
N GLU A 925 23.88 2.78 -37.86
CA GLU A 925 24.37 1.50 -37.34
C GLU A 925 23.91 1.15 -35.89
N PRO A 926 23.11 0.08 -35.71
CA PRO A 926 22.59 -0.33 -34.39
C PRO A 926 23.66 -0.62 -33.32
N TYR A 927 24.88 -1.02 -33.72
CA TYR A 927 25.89 -1.60 -32.84
C TYR A 927 26.79 -0.60 -32.11
N HIS A 928 26.71 0.71 -32.41
CA HIS A 928 27.66 1.71 -31.92
C HIS A 928 27.15 2.62 -30.79
N PHE A 929 25.94 2.39 -30.28
CA PHE A 929 25.27 3.27 -29.32
C PHE A 929 26.02 3.48 -27.99
N GLU A 930 26.80 2.50 -27.52
CA GLU A 930 27.54 2.64 -26.27
C GLU A 930 28.83 3.48 -26.39
N ASN A 931 29.46 3.55 -27.57
CA ASN A 931 30.74 4.24 -27.75
C ASN A 931 30.60 5.77 -27.79
N SER A 932 29.43 6.30 -28.15
CA SER A 932 29.17 7.75 -28.27
C SER A 932 28.93 8.41 -26.91
N SER A 933 28.23 7.71 -26.00
CA SER A 933 27.88 8.23 -24.67
C SER A 933 29.09 8.43 -23.75
N LEU A 934 30.12 7.58 -23.89
CA LEU A 934 31.36 7.64 -23.10
C LEU A 934 32.44 8.54 -23.70
N LYS A 935 32.49 8.74 -25.03
CA LYS A 935 33.39 9.73 -25.64
C LYS A 935 33.10 11.15 -25.13
N ALA A 936 31.81 11.49 -24.95
CA ALA A 936 31.40 12.76 -24.35
C ALA A 936 31.86 12.90 -22.88
N ASN A 937 31.81 11.82 -22.09
CA ASN A 937 32.27 11.84 -20.69
C ASN A 937 33.80 11.89 -20.56
N LYS A 938 34.56 11.26 -21.48
CA LYS A 938 36.02 11.41 -21.53
C LYS A 938 36.46 12.82 -21.93
N MET A 939 35.69 13.52 -22.79
CA MET A 939 35.95 14.93 -23.10
C MET A 939 35.67 15.84 -21.90
N LEU A 940 34.60 15.61 -21.14
CA LEU A 940 34.31 16.37 -19.92
C LEU A 940 35.34 16.16 -18.79
N ALA A 941 35.96 14.99 -18.72
CA ALA A 941 37.07 14.73 -17.78
C ALA A 941 38.40 15.35 -18.25
N ALA A 942 38.59 15.54 -19.56
CA ALA A 942 39.76 16.20 -20.11
C ALA A 942 39.68 17.73 -19.98
N ASP A 943 38.48 18.32 -19.99
CA ASP A 943 38.25 19.76 -19.78
C ASP A 943 38.26 20.18 -18.30
N ALA A 944 38.30 19.22 -17.37
CA ALA A 944 38.42 19.45 -15.92
C ALA A 944 39.85 19.23 -15.38
N GLY A 945 40.83 19.01 -16.27
CA GLY A 945 42.25 18.83 -15.96
C GLY A 945 43.04 20.12 -15.97
#